data_AF-A0A9E3WUU1-F1
#
_entry.id   AF-A0A9E3WUU1-F1
#
_cell.length_a   1.000
_cell.length_b   1.000
_cell.length_c   1.000
_cell.angle_alpha   90.00
_cell.angle_beta   90.00
_cell.angle_gamma   90.00
#
_symmetry.space_group_name_H-M   'P 1'
#
loop_
_entity.id
_entity.type
_entity.pdbx_description
1 polymer ?
#
loop_
_entity_poly.entity_id
_entity_poly.type
_entity_poly.pdbx_seq_one_letter_code
_entity_poly.pdbx_strand_id
1 'polypeptide(L)'
;MPATEQTRYNLGLLHKIFAVSGVVLLVATIWMFAKDHDRSWKRYQETFRDIEVAGARWQEIRAEAERNKEAGDRFKAELLVAQSTAPSQESLGTFLSELSAGGEENTAAAAAVQAAFDELTKAAPPEGGFADEAAESKWRRGAKQKRDALIARMAEPIARARFLEDSLLDQRKMKAANYDAAKSVLDLAIRDNVDLAEPQRNAEKVASELDALTLKYQTAAAHRKALQAALDDITAEERDLQKSLADNTAELHQIAKGLDDREAQWFEGWWFGKKVLEQPIADAFNSPLKIDNLWTDGLTHDMYNFKPVLRYDRCTTCHQAMEKTQRGSATEPLYEPEHELVVRLDTPTPEQLKEIAEEDRRLLDVVYGFQLASRGLLDREDVTINFVRSESRAAQAALVAEGQGVEYLARELVQSSIGEVFADRAAAPIYGLRVADVIVRVNDDLVDSQDDVRQMLLESVAWGEPVRLTVRRGYPHPYQTHPRLDLFVGSGSPHPKQRLGCTVCHEGQGSATDFKWASHYPDSLKEREQWRDEHGWFENHHWIYPMMPDRFNESTCLKCHHDVSELEASDRYPEAPAPSLIAGYNAVRRYGCFGCHEVVGFDGPDNRIGPDLRLEPNYFAAGLQLAFLADQRQAELGRSEAETVADEATADTDAGALDAAAVQLAEQIALLAEAKSLGERLGAATYDDSARRRLKEIVDRDKKLLAEYERAVAAGEEPPAEYVALFPPEAYEAADVLKDDETPGAFRKVGPSLRYIDAKVGAAFLDDWIREPKHFRPSSRMPQFFDLHDHLPGGEVGHTQQLEAAEIKGIRHYLLASSQPFAPVAAGGDAAVVAAIKAADADRGKVQFEIGGCLACHSNQDFPGQGNQGPDLTGLAAKLASEGGDKGPLWLYGWIQNPKRYHARTKMPVVPLKVLPGNEETDPIADVVAYLLSGETEWAPAEGAGQPVDEQGLDAITLMHLEKAFYAAEAEQFLKHGIPAARKDTLKGAEVELVVSDEAFAAGEALSQDQKLQYLGRKTIAKYGCYACHDVPGFEAAKP
;
A
#
# COMPACT_ATOMS: atom_id res chain seq x y z
N MET A 1 16.90 -63.74 51.03
CA MET A 1 17.28 -62.32 51.23
C MET A 1 16.00 -61.50 51.13
N PRO A 2 15.58 -60.77 52.18
CA PRO A 2 14.36 -59.97 52.13
C PRO A 2 14.63 -58.75 51.24
N ALA A 3 13.82 -58.57 50.20
CA ALA A 3 13.84 -57.33 49.41
C ALA A 3 13.40 -56.19 50.33
N THR A 4 14.30 -55.26 50.63
CA THR A 4 13.96 -54.05 51.37
C THR A 4 12.98 -53.24 50.52
N GLU A 5 11.79 -52.95 51.04
CA GLU A 5 10.77 -52.08 50.41
C GLU A 5 11.20 -50.60 50.34
N GLN A 6 12.49 -50.33 50.18
CA GLN A 6 13.03 -48.99 50.02
C GLN A 6 13.01 -48.63 48.55
N THR A 7 12.06 -47.78 48.16
CA THR A 7 12.02 -47.20 46.82
C THR A 7 13.29 -46.38 46.57
N ARG A 8 13.84 -46.47 45.35
CA ARG A 8 15.07 -45.75 44.93
C ARG A 8 14.99 -44.23 45.14
N TYR A 9 13.78 -43.68 45.19
CA TYR A 9 13.48 -42.28 45.45
C TYR A 9 12.56 -42.15 46.68
N ASN A 10 12.68 -41.03 47.39
CA ASN A 10 11.78 -40.70 48.50
C ASN A 10 10.39 -40.36 47.95
N LEU A 11 9.43 -41.28 48.13
CA LEU A 11 8.06 -41.13 47.64
C LEU A 11 7.39 -39.83 48.13
N GLY A 12 7.63 -39.42 49.37
CA GLY A 12 7.07 -38.18 49.93
C GLY A 12 7.60 -36.92 49.23
N LEU A 13 8.88 -36.91 48.85
CA LEU A 13 9.45 -35.82 48.05
C LEU A 13 8.92 -35.85 46.62
N LEU A 14 8.82 -37.04 46.01
CA LEU A 14 8.31 -37.20 44.64
C LEU A 14 6.84 -36.74 44.52
N HIS A 15 5.98 -37.09 45.47
CA HIS A 15 4.58 -36.63 45.49
C HIS A 15 4.47 -35.11 45.64
N LYS A 16 5.33 -34.47 46.46
CA LYS A 16 5.38 -33.01 46.57
C LYS A 16 5.82 -32.35 45.27
N ILE A 17 6.88 -32.86 44.63
CA ILE A 17 7.34 -32.36 43.33
C ILE A 17 6.26 -32.53 42.27
N PHE A 18 5.61 -33.71 42.22
CA PHE A 18 4.52 -33.96 41.28
C PHE A 18 3.34 -33.01 41.50
N ALA A 19 2.91 -32.81 42.75
CA ALA A 19 1.85 -31.86 43.09
C ALA A 19 2.19 -30.42 42.69
N VAL A 20 3.41 -29.96 42.98
CA VAL A 20 3.88 -28.63 42.55
C VAL A 20 3.93 -28.52 41.03
N SER A 21 4.46 -29.53 40.33
CA SER A 21 4.51 -29.53 38.86
C SER A 21 3.11 -29.54 38.24
N GLY A 22 2.14 -30.23 38.85
CA GLY A 22 0.75 -30.23 38.41
C GLY A 22 0.09 -28.87 38.59
N VAL A 23 0.35 -28.18 39.70
CA VAL A 23 -0.12 -26.80 39.91
C VAL A 23 0.52 -25.83 38.91
N VAL A 24 1.83 -25.93 38.68
CA VAL A 24 2.53 -25.09 37.69
C VAL A 24 1.97 -25.33 36.29
N LEU A 25 1.75 -26.59 35.90
CA LEU A 25 1.14 -26.94 34.61
C LEU A 25 -0.28 -26.39 34.50
N LEU A 26 -1.10 -26.49 35.56
CA LEU A 26 -2.46 -25.95 35.58
C LEU A 26 -2.45 -24.42 35.39
N VAL A 27 -1.60 -23.70 36.13
CA VAL A 27 -1.46 -22.24 36.01
C VAL A 27 -1.00 -21.86 34.60
N ALA A 28 0.01 -22.56 34.05
CA ALA A 28 0.49 -22.32 32.70
C ALA A 28 -0.60 -22.59 31.64
N THR A 29 -1.41 -23.63 31.84
CA THR A 29 -2.53 -23.97 30.94
C THR A 29 -3.62 -22.89 30.99
N ILE A 30 -4.01 -22.44 32.19
CA ILE A 30 -4.98 -21.35 32.35
C ILE A 30 -4.45 -20.06 31.72
N TRP A 31 -3.17 -19.74 31.92
CA TRP A 31 -2.54 -18.58 31.30
C TRP A 31 -2.52 -18.67 29.76
N MET A 32 -2.24 -19.85 29.20
CA MET A 32 -2.31 -20.08 27.75
C MET A 32 -3.73 -19.86 27.21
N PHE A 33 -4.77 -20.38 27.88
CA PHE A 33 -6.16 -20.13 27.49
C PHE A 33 -6.55 -18.66 27.62
N ALA A 34 -6.12 -17.98 28.68
CA ALA A 34 -6.37 -16.55 28.85
C ALA A 34 -5.70 -15.74 27.72
N LYS A 35 -4.47 -16.11 27.35
CA LYS A 35 -3.73 -15.47 26.26
C LYS A 35 -4.33 -15.75 24.87
N ASP A 36 -4.83 -16.95 24.63
CA ASP A 36 -5.53 -17.30 23.38
C ASP A 36 -6.92 -16.64 23.29
N HIS A 37 -7.55 -16.40 24.44
CA HIS A 37 -8.78 -15.66 24.53
C HIS A 37 -8.59 -14.17 24.16
N ASP A 38 -7.50 -13.52 24.61
CA ASP A 38 -7.20 -12.11 24.36
C ASP A 38 -6.58 -11.80 22.98
N ARG A 39 -6.99 -12.52 21.92
CA ARG A 39 -6.52 -12.23 20.55
C ARG A 39 -7.19 -10.97 19.99
N SER A 40 -6.42 -10.13 19.31
CA SER A 40 -6.86 -8.81 18.85
C SER A 40 -8.07 -8.85 17.90
N TRP A 41 -8.12 -9.83 16.99
CA TRP A 41 -9.21 -9.97 16.01
C TRP A 41 -10.60 -10.12 16.63
N LYS A 42 -10.70 -10.71 17.83
CA LYS A 42 -11.99 -10.90 18.51
C LYS A 42 -12.62 -9.56 18.88
N ARG A 43 -11.81 -8.57 19.28
CA ARG A 43 -12.28 -7.22 19.60
C ARG A 43 -12.95 -6.57 18.40
N TYR A 44 -12.38 -6.70 17.20
CA TYR A 44 -13.00 -6.17 15.98
C TYR A 44 -14.34 -6.86 15.65
N GLN A 45 -14.44 -8.19 15.79
CA GLN A 45 -15.72 -8.88 15.58
C GLN A 45 -16.77 -8.55 16.64
N GLU A 46 -16.35 -8.40 17.90
CA GLU A 46 -17.23 -7.96 18.99
C GLU A 46 -17.76 -6.55 18.73
N THR A 47 -16.88 -5.60 18.40
CA THR A 47 -17.27 -4.23 18.06
C THR A 47 -18.19 -4.21 16.85
N PHE A 48 -17.89 -4.95 15.79
CA PHE A 48 -18.77 -4.99 14.61
C PHE A 48 -20.15 -5.57 14.93
N ARG A 49 -20.21 -6.62 15.75
CA ARG A 49 -21.49 -7.16 16.24
C ARG A 49 -22.24 -6.15 17.09
N ASP A 50 -21.55 -5.40 17.95
CA ASP A 50 -22.16 -4.34 18.75
C ASP A 50 -22.72 -3.22 17.84
N ILE A 51 -22.04 -2.87 16.75
CA ILE A 51 -22.55 -1.97 15.70
C ILE A 51 -23.83 -2.53 15.07
N GLU A 52 -23.84 -3.81 14.67
CA GLU A 52 -25.04 -4.44 14.08
C GLU A 52 -26.22 -4.48 15.06
N VAL A 53 -25.96 -4.79 16.34
CA VAL A 53 -26.99 -4.82 17.39
C VAL A 53 -27.52 -3.42 17.69
N ALA A 54 -26.65 -2.43 17.85
CA ALA A 54 -27.05 -1.05 18.10
C ALA A 54 -27.84 -0.48 16.91
N GLY A 55 -27.35 -0.68 15.68
CA GLY A 55 -28.05 -0.28 14.47
C GLY A 55 -29.44 -0.92 14.35
N ALA A 56 -29.56 -2.22 14.67
CA ALA A 56 -30.86 -2.89 14.69
C ALA A 56 -31.80 -2.35 15.79
N ARG A 57 -31.28 -2.02 16.99
CA ARG A 57 -32.08 -1.35 18.05
C ARG A 57 -32.55 0.03 17.63
N TRP A 58 -31.73 0.78 16.91
CA TRP A 58 -32.10 2.10 16.41
C TRP A 58 -33.15 2.01 15.29
N GLN A 59 -33.06 0.99 14.45
CA GLN A 59 -34.12 0.64 13.50
C GLN A 59 -35.42 0.24 14.20
N GLU A 60 -35.34 -0.50 15.32
CA GLU A 60 -36.50 -0.85 16.15
C GLU A 60 -37.18 0.41 16.69
N ILE A 61 -36.43 1.33 17.31
CA ILE A 61 -36.96 2.62 17.81
C ILE A 61 -37.68 3.38 16.69
N ARG A 62 -37.08 3.45 15.50
CA ARG A 62 -37.70 4.10 14.35
C ARG A 62 -38.99 3.40 13.92
N ALA A 63 -38.95 2.09 13.74
CA ALA A 63 -40.12 1.31 13.33
C ALA A 63 -41.24 1.39 14.38
N GLU A 64 -40.92 1.46 15.67
CA GLU A 64 -41.90 1.69 16.74
C GLU A 64 -42.52 3.09 16.67
N ALA A 65 -41.71 4.12 16.39
CA ALA A 65 -42.17 5.50 16.26
C ALA A 65 -43.03 5.73 15.01
N GLU A 66 -42.72 5.05 13.90
CA GLU A 66 -43.45 5.13 12.63
C GLU A 66 -44.64 4.15 12.57
N ARG A 67 -44.71 3.19 13.50
CA ARG A 67 -45.80 2.21 13.56
C ARG A 67 -47.14 2.89 13.81
N ASN A 68 -48.10 2.62 12.93
CA ASN A 68 -49.49 3.01 13.14
C ASN A 68 -50.14 2.11 14.22
N LYS A 69 -49.95 2.51 15.49
CA LYS A 69 -50.47 1.81 16.67
C LYS A 69 -51.99 1.72 16.65
N GLU A 70 -52.67 2.78 16.21
CA GLU A 70 -54.14 2.83 16.10
C GLU A 70 -54.67 1.83 15.09
N ALA A 71 -54.05 1.74 13.90
CA ALA A 71 -54.41 0.73 12.91
C ALA A 71 -54.16 -0.69 13.42
N GLY A 72 -53.04 -0.91 14.12
CA GLY A 72 -52.74 -2.20 14.74
C GLY A 72 -53.77 -2.62 15.80
N ASP A 73 -54.18 -1.71 16.67
CA ASP A 73 -55.18 -1.98 17.70
C ASP A 73 -56.59 -2.16 17.09
N ARG A 74 -56.91 -1.42 16.02
CA ARG A 74 -58.13 -1.64 15.22
C ARG A 74 -58.15 -3.04 14.60
N PHE A 75 -57.06 -3.47 13.94
CA PHE A 75 -56.98 -4.81 13.35
C PHE A 75 -57.12 -5.91 14.40
N LYS A 76 -56.57 -5.73 15.62
CA LYS A 76 -56.77 -6.69 16.72
C LYS A 76 -58.24 -6.76 17.17
N ALA A 77 -58.93 -5.63 17.24
CA ALA A 77 -60.33 -5.58 17.63
C ALA A 77 -61.22 -6.24 16.55
N GLU A 78 -61.01 -5.90 15.28
CA GLU A 78 -61.70 -6.51 14.13
C GLU A 78 -61.43 -8.01 14.04
N LEU A 79 -60.17 -8.45 14.26
CA LEU A 79 -59.80 -9.86 14.28
C LEU A 79 -60.53 -10.61 15.39
N LEU A 80 -60.65 -10.04 16.59
CA LEU A 80 -61.42 -10.65 17.68
C LEU A 80 -62.91 -10.77 17.32
N VAL A 81 -63.46 -9.80 16.58
CA VAL A 81 -64.83 -9.87 16.07
C VAL A 81 -64.98 -11.01 15.06
N ALA A 82 -64.11 -11.09 14.06
CA ALA A 82 -64.12 -12.18 13.06
C ALA A 82 -63.96 -13.57 13.72
N GLN A 83 -63.05 -13.68 14.70
CA GLN A 83 -62.81 -14.91 15.47
C GLN A 83 -63.95 -15.27 16.44
N SER A 84 -64.90 -14.38 16.70
CA SER A 84 -66.05 -14.63 17.58
C SER A 84 -67.39 -14.80 16.84
N THR A 85 -67.41 -14.50 15.53
CA THR A 85 -68.61 -14.56 14.69
C THR A 85 -68.81 -15.99 14.19
N ALA A 86 -70.05 -16.49 14.10
CA ALA A 86 -70.32 -17.81 13.53
C ALA A 86 -70.25 -17.76 11.98
N PRO A 87 -69.72 -18.80 11.30
CA PRO A 87 -69.76 -18.84 9.84
C PRO A 87 -71.19 -18.95 9.32
N SER A 88 -71.42 -18.57 8.06
CA SER A 88 -72.75 -18.71 7.46
C SER A 88 -73.13 -20.19 7.31
N GLN A 89 -74.43 -20.48 7.40
CA GLN A 89 -74.94 -21.84 7.19
C GLN A 89 -74.69 -22.34 5.75
N GLU A 90 -74.60 -21.43 4.78
CA GLU A 90 -74.28 -21.73 3.38
C GLU A 90 -72.83 -22.20 3.24
N SER A 91 -71.87 -21.45 3.80
CA SER A 91 -70.45 -21.81 3.78
C SER A 91 -70.18 -23.15 4.49
N LEU A 92 -70.86 -23.39 5.61
CA LEU A 92 -70.79 -24.68 6.31
C LEU A 92 -71.39 -25.82 5.46
N GLY A 93 -72.51 -25.57 4.78
CA GLY A 93 -73.15 -26.52 3.89
C GLY A 93 -72.22 -26.98 2.76
N THR A 94 -71.46 -26.05 2.16
CA THR A 94 -70.45 -26.37 1.15
C THR A 94 -69.38 -27.30 1.71
N PHE A 95 -68.81 -26.99 2.88
CA PHE A 95 -67.79 -27.86 3.51
C PHE A 95 -68.34 -29.26 3.84
N LEU A 96 -69.55 -29.35 4.38
CA LEU A 96 -70.18 -30.63 4.71
C LEU A 96 -70.48 -31.47 3.46
N SER A 97 -70.86 -30.82 2.35
CA SER A 97 -71.09 -31.49 1.07
C SER A 97 -69.80 -32.09 0.49
N GLU A 98 -68.70 -31.34 0.54
CA GLU A 98 -67.39 -31.83 0.11
C GLU A 98 -66.89 -32.96 1.01
N LEU A 99 -67.09 -32.85 2.33
CA LEU A 99 -66.69 -33.88 3.30
C LEU A 99 -67.42 -35.21 3.06
N SER A 100 -68.72 -35.14 2.77
CA SER A 100 -69.54 -36.32 2.49
C SER A 100 -69.29 -36.94 1.11
N ALA A 101 -68.77 -36.17 0.14
CA ALA A 101 -68.29 -36.70 -1.15
C ALA A 101 -67.05 -37.61 -1.02
N GLY A 102 -66.34 -37.57 0.12
CA GLY A 102 -65.15 -38.38 0.39
C GLY A 102 -65.40 -39.82 0.85
N GLY A 103 -66.65 -40.24 1.03
CA GLY A 103 -67.04 -41.62 1.39
C GLY A 103 -67.77 -41.76 2.74
N GLU A 104 -68.35 -42.93 3.01
CA GLU A 104 -69.19 -43.20 4.18
C GLU A 104 -68.45 -43.00 5.53
N GLU A 105 -67.13 -43.18 5.55
CA GLU A 105 -66.30 -43.00 6.75
C GLU A 105 -66.27 -41.56 7.28
N ASN A 106 -66.66 -40.58 6.46
CA ASN A 106 -66.67 -39.16 6.83
C ASN A 106 -68.01 -38.68 7.42
N THR A 107 -69.03 -39.55 7.48
CA THR A 107 -70.36 -39.20 8.03
C THR A 107 -70.33 -38.83 9.51
N ALA A 108 -69.54 -39.55 10.31
CA ALA A 108 -69.33 -39.23 11.72
C ALA A 108 -68.60 -37.90 11.93
N ALA A 109 -67.63 -37.59 11.07
CA ALA A 109 -66.91 -36.31 11.11
C ALA A 109 -67.83 -35.14 10.71
N ALA A 110 -68.68 -35.31 9.70
CA ALA A 110 -69.69 -34.32 9.31
C ALA A 110 -70.68 -34.03 10.45
N ALA A 111 -71.13 -35.06 11.17
CA ALA A 111 -72.00 -34.89 12.34
C ALA A 111 -71.29 -34.14 13.49
N ALA A 112 -70.01 -34.40 13.72
CA ALA A 112 -69.21 -33.70 14.74
C ALA A 112 -69.00 -32.21 14.39
N VAL A 113 -68.76 -31.89 13.11
CA VAL A 113 -68.63 -30.51 12.61
C VAL A 113 -69.97 -29.77 12.77
N GLN A 114 -71.09 -30.40 12.39
CA GLN A 114 -72.43 -29.81 12.57
C GLN A 114 -72.75 -29.55 14.06
N ALA A 115 -72.43 -30.50 14.95
CA ALA A 115 -72.66 -30.33 16.39
C ALA A 115 -71.85 -29.16 16.98
N ALA A 116 -70.60 -28.99 16.56
CA ALA A 116 -69.76 -27.86 16.97
C ALA A 116 -70.32 -26.52 16.46
N PHE A 117 -70.86 -26.49 15.23
CA PHE A 117 -71.52 -25.31 14.67
C PHE A 117 -72.80 -24.93 15.42
N ASP A 118 -73.63 -25.92 15.77
CA ASP A 118 -74.86 -25.70 16.54
C ASP A 118 -74.54 -25.15 17.94
N GLU A 119 -73.46 -25.61 18.56
CA GLU A 119 -73.00 -25.12 19.86
C GLU A 119 -72.50 -23.66 19.80
N LEU A 120 -71.80 -23.30 18.72
CA LEU A 120 -71.37 -21.92 18.46
C LEU A 120 -72.59 -21.01 18.21
N THR A 121 -73.55 -21.47 17.42
CA THR A 121 -74.76 -20.69 17.08
C THR A 121 -75.66 -20.47 18.31
N LYS A 122 -75.76 -21.45 19.21
CA LYS A 122 -76.44 -21.30 20.51
C LYS A 122 -75.77 -20.29 21.43
N ALA A 123 -74.49 -19.99 21.21
CA ALA A 123 -73.73 -19.01 21.95
C ALA A 123 -73.80 -17.60 21.35
N ALA A 124 -74.79 -17.31 20.50
CA ALA A 124 -75.03 -16.01 19.87
C ALA A 124 -75.05 -14.84 20.88
N PRO A 125 -74.73 -13.62 20.43
CA PRO A 125 -74.75 -12.45 21.29
C PRO A 125 -76.18 -12.18 21.84
N PRO A 126 -76.31 -11.68 23.07
CA PRO A 126 -77.61 -11.37 23.67
C PRO A 126 -78.35 -10.26 22.89
N GLU A 127 -79.65 -10.45 22.63
CA GLU A 127 -80.48 -9.54 21.80
C GLU A 127 -80.59 -8.10 22.32
N GLY A 128 -80.24 -7.84 23.59
CA GLY A 128 -80.26 -6.52 24.23
C GLY A 128 -78.91 -5.80 24.29
N GLY A 129 -77.87 -6.34 23.65
CA GLY A 129 -76.49 -5.84 23.78
C GLY A 129 -75.81 -6.26 25.08
N PHE A 130 -74.56 -5.85 25.26
CA PHE A 130 -73.78 -6.16 26.47
C PHE A 130 -73.93 -5.04 27.52
N ALA A 131 -73.86 -5.40 28.80
CA ALA A 131 -74.01 -4.45 29.90
C ALA A 131 -72.83 -3.46 29.98
N ASP A 132 -71.63 -3.90 29.61
CA ASP A 132 -70.40 -3.12 29.52
C ASP A 132 -69.40 -3.81 28.56
N GLU A 133 -68.30 -3.13 28.24
CA GLU A 133 -67.22 -3.66 27.39
C GLU A 133 -66.56 -4.92 27.99
N ALA A 134 -66.55 -5.08 29.32
CA ALA A 134 -65.95 -6.23 29.97
C ALA A 134 -66.79 -7.52 29.77
N ALA A 135 -68.12 -7.39 29.82
CA ALA A 135 -69.07 -8.45 29.53
C ALA A 135 -69.01 -8.86 28.06
N GLU A 136 -68.91 -7.89 27.15
CA GLU A 136 -68.70 -8.13 25.72
C GLU A 136 -67.38 -8.88 25.46
N SER A 137 -66.27 -8.38 26.01
CA SER A 137 -64.94 -9.00 25.87
C SER A 137 -64.90 -10.43 26.41
N LYS A 138 -65.58 -10.70 27.54
CA LYS A 138 -65.70 -12.05 28.12
C LYS A 138 -66.50 -12.98 27.22
N TRP A 139 -67.61 -12.52 26.65
CA TRP A 139 -68.40 -13.30 25.69
C TRP A 139 -67.58 -13.59 24.43
N ARG A 140 -66.92 -12.58 23.83
CA ARG A 140 -66.08 -12.74 22.63
C ARG A 140 -64.98 -13.78 22.82
N ARG A 141 -64.31 -13.81 23.98
CA ARG A 141 -63.32 -14.86 24.32
C ARG A 141 -63.94 -16.26 24.37
N GLY A 142 -65.14 -16.40 24.93
CA GLY A 142 -65.86 -17.68 24.99
C GLY A 142 -66.39 -18.14 23.63
N ALA A 143 -66.90 -17.21 22.81
CA ALA A 143 -67.33 -17.49 21.43
C ALA A 143 -66.14 -17.89 20.55
N LYS A 144 -65.00 -17.21 20.69
CA LYS A 144 -63.74 -17.58 20.03
C LYS A 144 -63.32 -19.02 20.34
N GLN A 145 -63.29 -19.41 21.61
CA GLN A 145 -62.93 -20.80 21.98
C GLN A 145 -63.81 -21.85 21.28
N LYS A 146 -65.10 -21.56 21.10
CA LYS A 146 -66.03 -22.45 20.40
C LYS A 146 -65.82 -22.44 18.88
N ARG A 147 -65.52 -21.28 18.29
CA ARG A 147 -65.15 -21.18 16.86
C ARG A 147 -63.83 -21.92 16.58
N ASP A 148 -62.83 -21.76 17.44
CA ASP A 148 -61.56 -22.47 17.36
C ASP A 148 -61.78 -24.00 17.41
N ALA A 149 -62.70 -24.46 18.28
CA ALA A 149 -63.10 -25.87 18.34
C ALA A 149 -63.79 -26.36 17.04
N LEU A 150 -64.67 -25.55 16.43
CA LEU A 150 -65.28 -25.85 15.14
C LEU A 150 -64.22 -25.96 14.04
N ILE A 151 -63.31 -24.99 13.92
CA ILE A 151 -62.23 -24.99 12.94
C ILE A 151 -61.32 -26.21 13.14
N ALA A 152 -60.98 -26.56 14.38
CA ALA A 152 -60.19 -27.76 14.68
C ALA A 152 -60.90 -29.06 14.22
N ARG A 153 -62.23 -29.14 14.37
CA ARG A 153 -63.03 -30.28 13.87
C ARG A 153 -63.10 -30.34 12.35
N MET A 154 -63.07 -29.20 11.67
CA MET A 154 -62.99 -29.14 10.20
C MET A 154 -61.59 -29.48 9.68
N ALA A 155 -60.54 -29.14 10.43
CA ALA A 155 -59.15 -29.43 10.06
C ALA A 155 -58.79 -30.92 10.18
N GLU A 156 -59.42 -31.67 11.10
CA GLU A 156 -59.14 -33.10 11.32
C GLU A 156 -59.37 -33.96 10.05
N PRO A 157 -60.52 -33.88 9.34
CA PRO A 157 -60.69 -34.55 8.04
C PRO A 157 -59.70 -34.13 6.97
N ILE A 158 -59.33 -32.84 6.93
CA ILE A 158 -58.34 -32.33 5.96
C ILE A 158 -56.96 -32.96 6.22
N ALA A 159 -56.54 -33.06 7.49
CA ALA A 159 -55.30 -33.70 7.86
C ALA A 159 -55.28 -35.19 7.46
N ARG A 160 -56.40 -35.89 7.64
CA ARG A 160 -56.56 -37.29 7.20
C ARG A 160 -56.49 -37.41 5.67
N ALA A 161 -57.14 -36.50 4.93
CA ALA A 161 -57.06 -36.47 3.47
C ALA A 161 -55.64 -36.16 2.97
N ARG A 162 -54.90 -35.30 3.68
CA ARG A 162 -53.49 -35.01 3.39
C ARG A 162 -52.58 -36.21 3.63
N PHE A 163 -52.79 -36.95 4.72
CA PHE A 163 -52.04 -38.19 4.98
C PHE A 163 -52.26 -39.24 3.87
N LEU A 164 -53.49 -39.37 3.37
CA LEU A 164 -53.79 -40.23 2.22
C LEU A 164 -53.07 -39.75 0.95
N GLU A 165 -53.11 -38.44 0.66
CA GLU A 165 -52.40 -37.82 -0.46
C GLU A 165 -50.89 -38.14 -0.40
N ASP A 166 -50.25 -37.90 0.74
CA ASP A 166 -48.81 -38.14 0.95
C ASP A 166 -48.46 -39.62 0.79
N SER A 167 -49.27 -40.53 1.35
CA SER A 167 -49.08 -41.98 1.20
C SER A 167 -49.16 -42.44 -0.27
N LEU A 168 -50.14 -41.91 -1.02
CA LEU A 168 -50.27 -42.19 -2.45
C LEU A 168 -49.13 -41.60 -3.27
N LEU A 169 -48.63 -40.42 -2.89
CA LEU A 169 -47.47 -39.78 -3.52
C LEU A 169 -46.21 -40.63 -3.36
N ASP A 170 -45.96 -41.17 -2.16
CA ASP A 170 -44.79 -42.02 -1.91
C ASP A 170 -44.89 -43.36 -2.65
N GLN A 171 -46.06 -43.99 -2.66
CA GLN A 171 -46.31 -45.16 -3.51
C GLN A 171 -46.05 -44.84 -4.99
N ARG A 172 -46.43 -43.64 -5.46
CA ARG A 172 -46.21 -43.19 -6.85
C ARG A 172 -44.74 -43.00 -7.16
N LYS A 173 -43.97 -42.39 -6.27
CA LYS A 173 -42.51 -42.26 -6.43
C LYS A 173 -41.84 -43.62 -6.54
N MET A 174 -42.19 -44.55 -5.66
CA MET A 174 -41.67 -45.92 -5.72
C MET A 174 -42.07 -46.63 -7.02
N LYS A 175 -43.31 -46.42 -7.48
CA LYS A 175 -43.79 -47.03 -8.72
C LYS A 175 -43.16 -46.42 -9.97
N ALA A 176 -42.90 -45.11 -9.97
CA ALA A 176 -42.17 -44.42 -11.03
C ALA A 176 -40.73 -44.93 -11.14
N ALA A 177 -40.03 -45.12 -10.02
CA ALA A 177 -38.71 -45.74 -10.02
C ALA A 177 -38.72 -47.17 -10.60
N ASN A 178 -39.74 -47.97 -10.28
CA ASN A 178 -39.92 -49.29 -10.88
C ASN A 178 -40.19 -49.22 -12.40
N TYR A 179 -40.91 -48.19 -12.86
CA TYR A 179 -41.15 -47.95 -14.29
C TYR A 179 -39.85 -47.59 -15.01
N ASP A 180 -39.03 -46.69 -14.45
CA ASP A 180 -37.74 -46.31 -15.01
C ASP A 180 -36.79 -47.52 -15.10
N ALA A 181 -36.78 -48.40 -14.09
CA ALA A 181 -36.05 -49.65 -14.13
C ALA A 181 -36.56 -50.59 -15.23
N ALA A 182 -37.88 -50.79 -15.34
CA ALA A 182 -38.48 -51.64 -16.38
C ALA A 182 -38.23 -51.09 -17.79
N LYS A 183 -38.27 -49.76 -17.96
CA LYS A 183 -37.97 -49.07 -19.22
C LYS A 183 -36.50 -49.21 -19.60
N SER A 184 -35.57 -49.06 -18.64
CA SER A 184 -34.15 -49.29 -18.88
C SER A 184 -33.87 -50.72 -19.34
N VAL A 185 -34.53 -51.72 -18.75
CA VAL A 185 -34.44 -53.13 -19.21
C VAL A 185 -34.95 -53.29 -20.65
N LEU A 186 -36.05 -52.63 -21.02
CA LEU A 186 -36.55 -52.61 -22.39
C LEU A 186 -35.57 -51.91 -23.36
N ASP A 187 -35.02 -50.76 -22.98
CA ASP A 187 -34.05 -50.01 -23.79
C ASP A 187 -32.76 -50.82 -24.02
N LEU A 188 -32.29 -51.56 -23.00
CA LEU A 188 -31.19 -52.50 -23.13
C LEU A 188 -31.52 -53.65 -24.09
N ALA A 189 -32.73 -54.20 -24.02
CA ALA A 189 -33.17 -55.25 -24.93
C ALA A 189 -33.25 -54.77 -26.39
N ILE A 190 -33.68 -53.52 -26.61
CA ILE A 190 -33.68 -52.86 -27.92
C ILE A 190 -32.24 -52.68 -28.43
N ARG A 191 -31.32 -52.19 -27.58
CA ARG A 191 -29.90 -52.00 -27.94
C ARG A 191 -29.22 -53.32 -28.30
N ASP A 192 -29.47 -54.36 -27.52
CA ASP A 192 -28.82 -55.67 -27.67
C ASP A 192 -29.53 -56.56 -28.71
N ASN A 193 -30.61 -56.08 -29.33
CA ASN A 193 -31.40 -56.76 -30.37
C ASN A 193 -31.86 -58.17 -29.96
N VAL A 194 -32.32 -58.31 -28.70
CA VAL A 194 -32.86 -59.56 -28.12
C VAL A 194 -34.40 -59.51 -28.10
N ASP A 195 -35.05 -60.60 -27.68
CA ASP A 195 -36.52 -60.68 -27.62
C ASP A 195 -37.13 -59.59 -26.72
N LEU A 196 -38.03 -58.80 -27.30
CA LEU A 196 -38.66 -57.63 -26.67
C LEU A 196 -39.97 -57.99 -25.96
N ALA A 197 -40.55 -59.17 -26.20
CA ALA A 197 -41.91 -59.49 -25.78
C ALA A 197 -42.10 -59.46 -24.25
N GLU A 198 -41.11 -59.90 -23.48
CA GLU A 198 -41.17 -59.90 -22.02
C GLU A 198 -40.83 -58.53 -21.39
N PRO A 199 -39.73 -57.85 -21.76
CA PRO A 199 -39.45 -56.49 -21.28
C PRO A 199 -40.57 -55.50 -21.60
N GLN A 200 -41.16 -55.58 -22.80
CA GLN A 200 -42.26 -54.71 -23.21
C GLN A 200 -43.52 -54.94 -22.36
N ARG A 201 -43.94 -56.19 -22.16
CA ARG A 201 -45.09 -56.51 -21.29
C ARG A 201 -44.88 -56.05 -19.85
N ASN A 202 -43.66 -56.15 -19.33
CA ASN A 202 -43.35 -55.69 -17.98
C ASN A 202 -43.42 -54.15 -17.88
N ALA A 203 -42.83 -53.43 -18.83
CA ALA A 203 -42.89 -51.97 -18.88
C ALA A 203 -44.34 -51.46 -19.02
N GLU A 204 -45.15 -52.06 -19.89
CA GLU A 204 -46.57 -51.73 -20.07
C GLU A 204 -47.40 -52.01 -18.81
N LYS A 205 -47.14 -53.14 -18.13
CA LYS A 205 -47.80 -53.46 -16.85
C LYS A 205 -47.48 -52.42 -15.78
N VAL A 206 -46.20 -52.11 -15.57
CA VAL A 206 -45.78 -51.13 -14.55
C VAL A 206 -46.29 -49.73 -14.90
N ALA A 207 -46.36 -49.37 -16.19
CA ALA A 207 -46.98 -48.13 -16.65
C ALA A 207 -48.46 -48.06 -16.27
N SER A 208 -49.24 -49.10 -16.55
CA SER A 208 -50.68 -49.13 -16.19
C SER A 208 -50.93 -49.01 -14.68
N GLU A 209 -50.06 -49.63 -13.87
CA GLU A 209 -50.12 -49.55 -12.41
C GLU A 209 -49.74 -48.15 -11.91
N LEU A 210 -48.77 -47.49 -12.57
CA LEU A 210 -48.39 -46.10 -12.29
C LEU A 210 -49.52 -45.13 -12.67
N ASP A 211 -50.18 -45.31 -13.81
CA ASP A 211 -51.30 -44.49 -14.26
C ASP A 211 -52.50 -44.62 -13.30
N ALA A 212 -52.84 -45.84 -12.89
CA ALA A 212 -53.90 -46.09 -11.92
C ALA A 212 -53.61 -45.42 -10.56
N LEU A 213 -52.36 -45.46 -10.12
CA LEU A 213 -51.95 -44.81 -8.88
C LEU A 213 -51.90 -43.28 -9.01
N THR A 214 -51.52 -42.78 -10.18
CA THR A 214 -51.53 -41.34 -10.50
C THR A 214 -52.95 -40.79 -10.45
N LEU A 215 -53.93 -41.52 -11.01
CA LEU A 215 -55.34 -41.14 -10.92
C LEU A 215 -55.82 -41.10 -9.45
N LYS A 216 -55.48 -42.11 -8.64
CA LYS A 216 -55.82 -42.12 -7.21
C LYS A 216 -55.23 -40.92 -6.46
N TYR A 217 -53.96 -40.61 -6.73
CA TYR A 217 -53.29 -39.44 -6.17
C TYR A 217 -53.99 -38.14 -6.59
N GLN A 218 -54.32 -37.98 -7.87
CA GLN A 218 -55.03 -36.79 -8.37
C GLN A 218 -56.40 -36.61 -7.70
N THR A 219 -57.18 -37.68 -7.54
CA THR A 219 -58.48 -37.64 -6.86
C THR A 219 -58.34 -37.28 -5.38
N ALA A 220 -57.38 -37.88 -4.67
CA ALA A 220 -57.11 -37.56 -3.27
C ALA A 220 -56.67 -36.10 -3.08
N ALA A 221 -55.77 -35.63 -3.94
CA ALA A 221 -55.30 -34.25 -3.94
C ALA A 221 -56.43 -33.25 -4.27
N ALA A 222 -57.29 -33.57 -5.23
CA ALA A 222 -58.46 -32.75 -5.58
C ALA A 222 -59.44 -32.64 -4.40
N HIS A 223 -59.76 -33.76 -3.75
CA HIS A 223 -60.65 -33.79 -2.59
C HIS A 223 -60.08 -33.00 -1.40
N ARG A 224 -58.79 -33.20 -1.05
CA ARG A 224 -58.13 -32.40 -0.01
C ARG A 224 -58.13 -30.91 -0.35
N LYS A 225 -57.87 -30.54 -1.62
CA LYS A 225 -57.92 -29.15 -2.08
C LYS A 225 -59.32 -28.54 -1.94
N ALA A 226 -60.38 -29.28 -2.29
CA ALA A 226 -61.75 -28.82 -2.16
C ALA A 226 -62.14 -28.56 -0.69
N LEU A 227 -61.81 -29.50 0.21
CA LEU A 227 -62.02 -29.32 1.65
C LEU A 227 -61.24 -28.14 2.23
N GLN A 228 -59.98 -27.98 1.82
CA GLN A 228 -59.16 -26.85 2.24
C GLN A 228 -59.72 -25.53 1.71
N ALA A 229 -60.16 -25.47 0.45
CA ALA A 229 -60.75 -24.27 -0.13
C ALA A 229 -62.02 -23.83 0.62
N ALA A 230 -62.89 -24.77 0.97
CA ALA A 230 -64.09 -24.46 1.76
C ALA A 230 -63.76 -23.96 3.18
N LEU A 231 -62.69 -24.47 3.82
CA LEU A 231 -62.21 -23.96 5.11
C LEU A 231 -61.54 -22.58 4.96
N ASP A 232 -60.77 -22.38 3.89
CA ASP A 232 -60.11 -21.11 3.58
C ASP A 232 -61.15 -20.01 3.32
N ASP A 233 -62.25 -20.31 2.63
CA ASP A 233 -63.37 -19.37 2.43
C ASP A 233 -64.03 -18.97 3.75
N ILE A 234 -64.22 -19.93 4.67
CA ILE A 234 -64.78 -19.69 6.02
C ILE A 234 -63.84 -18.83 6.89
N THR A 235 -62.54 -18.92 6.67
CA THR A 235 -61.50 -18.23 7.44
C THR A 235 -60.89 -17.04 6.67
N ALA A 236 -61.44 -16.66 5.52
CA ALA A 236 -60.85 -15.65 4.63
C ALA A 236 -60.67 -14.29 5.33
N GLU A 237 -61.73 -13.77 5.95
CA GLU A 237 -61.69 -12.50 6.69
C GLU A 237 -60.70 -12.55 7.87
N GLU A 238 -60.68 -13.67 8.61
CA GLU A 238 -59.72 -13.88 9.69
C GLU A 238 -58.27 -13.86 9.18
N ARG A 239 -58.01 -14.55 8.07
CA ARG A 239 -56.69 -14.62 7.43
C ARG A 239 -56.25 -13.25 6.89
N ASP A 240 -57.16 -12.49 6.29
CA ASP A 240 -56.86 -11.14 5.76
C ASP A 240 -56.54 -10.15 6.88
N LEU A 241 -57.27 -10.23 8.01
CA LEU A 241 -56.99 -9.43 9.21
C LEU A 241 -55.71 -9.88 9.92
N GLN A 242 -55.46 -11.19 10.03
CA GLN A 242 -54.20 -11.73 10.54
C GLN A 242 -53.02 -11.29 9.68
N LYS A 243 -53.18 -11.30 8.36
CA LYS A 243 -52.17 -10.79 7.42
C LYS A 243 -51.96 -9.29 7.61
N SER A 244 -53.01 -8.49 7.69
CA SER A 244 -52.90 -7.03 7.89
C SER A 244 -52.23 -6.67 9.22
N LEU A 245 -52.57 -7.42 10.29
CA LEU A 245 -51.91 -7.28 11.59
C LEU A 245 -50.45 -7.72 11.52
N ALA A 246 -50.18 -8.86 10.87
CA ALA A 246 -48.82 -9.35 10.67
C ALA A 246 -47.98 -8.36 9.86
N ASP A 247 -48.51 -7.80 8.78
CA ASP A 247 -47.85 -6.79 7.93
C ASP A 247 -47.57 -5.50 8.74
N ASN A 248 -48.49 -5.07 9.62
CA ASN A 248 -48.28 -3.92 10.52
C ASN A 248 -47.16 -4.14 11.57
N THR A 249 -46.90 -5.40 11.96
CA THR A 249 -45.86 -5.75 12.93
C THR A 249 -44.67 -6.47 12.31
N ALA A 250 -44.68 -6.72 11.00
CA ALA A 250 -43.73 -7.61 10.33
C ALA A 250 -42.31 -7.08 10.44
N GLU A 251 -42.14 -5.78 10.21
CA GLU A 251 -40.85 -5.11 10.31
C GLU A 251 -40.28 -5.20 11.72
N LEU A 252 -41.06 -4.86 12.75
CA LEU A 252 -40.64 -5.00 14.15
C LEU A 252 -40.30 -6.44 14.52
N HIS A 253 -41.13 -7.41 14.12
CA HIS A 253 -40.85 -8.82 14.37
C HIS A 253 -39.56 -9.30 13.68
N GLN A 254 -39.29 -8.84 12.45
CA GLN A 254 -38.05 -9.16 11.75
C GLN A 254 -36.83 -8.54 12.43
N ILE A 255 -36.93 -7.29 12.87
CA ILE A 255 -35.86 -6.61 13.61
C ILE A 255 -35.62 -7.30 14.95
N ALA A 256 -36.66 -7.55 15.74
CA ALA A 256 -36.58 -8.21 17.04
C ALA A 256 -35.99 -9.62 16.94
N LYS A 257 -36.41 -10.42 15.95
CA LYS A 257 -35.81 -11.73 15.69
C LYS A 257 -34.33 -11.60 15.31
N GLY A 258 -34.00 -10.62 14.46
CA GLY A 258 -32.62 -10.33 14.09
C GLY A 258 -31.74 -9.87 15.26
N LEU A 259 -32.33 -9.19 16.25
CA LEU A 259 -31.67 -8.81 17.50
C LEU A 259 -31.41 -10.04 18.39
N ASP A 260 -32.40 -10.91 18.58
CA ASP A 260 -32.25 -12.15 19.37
C ASP A 260 -31.17 -13.08 18.79
N ASP A 261 -31.08 -13.17 17.45
CA ASP A 261 -30.05 -13.95 16.77
C ASP A 261 -28.62 -13.36 16.95
N ARG A 262 -28.48 -12.03 17.05
CA ARG A 262 -27.18 -11.34 17.10
C ARG A 262 -26.71 -11.01 18.51
N GLU A 263 -27.63 -10.76 19.43
CA GLU A 263 -27.29 -10.35 20.79
C GLU A 263 -26.65 -11.51 21.54
N ALA A 264 -25.49 -11.26 22.14
CA ALA A 264 -24.83 -12.21 23.01
C ALA A 264 -25.36 -12.03 24.44
N GLN A 265 -26.31 -12.89 24.84
CA GLN A 265 -26.90 -12.87 26.18
C GLN A 265 -26.24 -13.93 27.10
N TRP A 266 -26.27 -13.68 28.41
CA TRP A 266 -25.77 -14.64 29.43
C TRP A 266 -26.67 -15.87 29.58
N PHE A 267 -27.97 -15.69 29.35
CA PHE A 267 -28.97 -16.73 29.47
C PHE A 267 -29.91 -16.64 28.26
N GLU A 268 -30.13 -17.76 27.56
CA GLU A 268 -31.15 -17.89 26.52
C GLU A 268 -32.25 -18.79 27.09
N GLY A 269 -33.32 -18.17 27.62
CA GLY A 269 -34.36 -18.88 28.36
C GLY A 269 -33.84 -19.52 29.64
N TRP A 270 -33.83 -20.86 29.70
CA TRP A 270 -33.36 -21.63 30.88
C TRP A 270 -31.92 -22.16 30.76
N TRP A 271 -31.26 -21.95 29.60
CA TRP A 271 -29.92 -22.46 29.30
C TRP A 271 -28.88 -21.33 29.24
N PHE A 272 -27.59 -21.69 29.26
CA PHE A 272 -26.48 -20.74 29.12
C PHE A 272 -26.45 -20.17 27.69
N GLY A 273 -26.43 -18.84 27.58
CA GLY A 273 -26.43 -18.13 26.28
C GLY A 273 -25.02 -17.93 25.69
N LYS A 274 -24.95 -17.24 24.55
CA LYS A 274 -23.71 -16.99 23.79
C LYS A 274 -22.59 -16.32 24.60
N LYS A 275 -22.91 -15.47 25.59
CA LYS A 275 -21.89 -14.81 26.43
C LYS A 275 -21.07 -15.79 27.28
N VAL A 276 -21.64 -16.94 27.63
CA VAL A 276 -20.93 -17.99 28.36
C VAL A 276 -19.92 -18.68 27.46
N LEU A 277 -20.27 -18.88 26.18
CA LEU A 277 -19.37 -19.44 25.17
C LEU A 277 -18.23 -18.50 24.80
N GLU A 278 -18.36 -17.20 25.08
CA GLU A 278 -17.28 -16.22 24.92
C GLU A 278 -16.32 -16.19 26.12
N GLN A 279 -16.60 -16.86 27.25
CA GLN A 279 -15.70 -16.80 28.40
C GLN A 279 -14.41 -17.62 28.17
N PRO A 280 -13.30 -17.28 28.86
CA PRO A 280 -12.07 -18.08 28.81
C PRO A 280 -12.38 -19.57 29.02
N ILE A 281 -11.68 -20.44 28.28
CA ILE A 281 -11.87 -21.90 28.22
C ILE A 281 -13.10 -22.34 27.39
N ALA A 282 -14.28 -21.77 27.59
CA ALA A 282 -15.48 -22.14 26.81
C ALA A 282 -15.36 -21.74 25.33
N ASP A 283 -14.75 -20.57 25.11
CA ASP A 283 -14.40 -19.99 23.80
C ASP A 283 -13.55 -20.93 22.94
N ALA A 284 -12.74 -21.79 23.55
CA ALA A 284 -11.90 -22.74 22.81
C ALA A 284 -12.69 -23.89 22.14
N PHE A 285 -13.92 -24.18 22.59
CA PHE A 285 -14.69 -25.34 22.11
C PHE A 285 -15.84 -24.98 21.17
N ASN A 286 -16.49 -23.82 21.36
CA ASN A 286 -17.60 -23.40 20.51
C ASN A 286 -17.87 -21.88 20.54
N SER A 287 -16.84 -21.07 20.27
CA SER A 287 -17.01 -19.62 20.21
C SER A 287 -17.97 -19.18 19.10
N PRO A 288 -18.83 -18.17 19.34
CA PRO A 288 -19.55 -17.48 18.27
C PRO A 288 -18.60 -16.65 17.39
N LEU A 289 -17.43 -16.26 17.89
CA LEU A 289 -16.41 -15.51 17.15
C LEU A 289 -15.47 -16.49 16.45
N LYS A 290 -15.29 -16.34 15.13
CA LYS A 290 -14.51 -17.29 14.33
C LYS A 290 -13.64 -16.58 13.31
N ILE A 291 -12.44 -17.11 13.11
CA ILE A 291 -11.57 -16.72 12.02
C ILE A 291 -12.23 -17.14 10.71
N ASP A 292 -12.47 -16.17 9.84
CA ASP A 292 -12.97 -16.43 8.50
C ASP A 292 -11.78 -16.74 7.57
N ASN A 293 -11.85 -17.89 6.91
CA ASN A 293 -10.80 -18.35 6.00
C ASN A 293 -11.34 -18.28 4.58
N LEU A 294 -10.97 -17.23 3.86
CA LEU A 294 -11.33 -17.00 2.47
C LEU A 294 -10.34 -17.76 1.57
N TRP A 295 -10.74 -18.94 1.11
CA TRP A 295 -10.00 -19.69 0.09
C TRP A 295 -10.39 -19.20 -1.29
N THR A 296 -9.39 -18.87 -2.12
CA THR A 296 -9.64 -18.38 -3.47
C THR A 296 -9.94 -19.50 -4.45
N ASP A 297 -10.86 -19.26 -5.39
CA ASP A 297 -11.22 -20.20 -6.44
C ASP A 297 -10.16 -20.24 -7.55
N GLY A 298 -9.26 -21.21 -7.48
CA GLY A 298 -8.31 -21.52 -8.56
C GLY A 298 -7.07 -20.64 -8.64
N LEU A 299 -6.90 -19.69 -7.70
CA LEU A 299 -5.68 -18.90 -7.56
C LEU A 299 -4.70 -19.60 -6.63
N THR A 300 -3.49 -19.85 -7.12
CA THR A 300 -2.41 -20.48 -6.35
C THR A 300 -1.26 -19.53 -6.11
N HIS A 301 -0.58 -19.68 -4.98
CA HIS A 301 0.67 -19.00 -4.70
C HIS A 301 1.84 -19.97 -4.91
N ASP A 302 2.78 -19.61 -5.78
CA ASP A 302 4.02 -20.36 -5.99
C ASP A 302 5.03 -19.97 -4.91
N MET A 303 5.09 -20.76 -3.83
CA MET A 303 6.17 -20.63 -2.87
C MET A 303 7.44 -21.21 -3.49
N TYR A 304 8.29 -20.35 -4.06
CA TYR A 304 9.65 -20.62 -4.57
C TYR A 304 10.20 -22.03 -4.24
N ASN A 305 9.97 -22.99 -5.14
CA ASN A 305 10.37 -24.41 -5.13
C ASN A 305 9.44 -25.47 -4.50
N PHE A 306 8.23 -25.13 -4.05
CA PHE A 306 7.21 -26.10 -3.59
C PHE A 306 5.98 -26.14 -4.49
N LYS A 307 5.16 -27.20 -4.34
CA LYS A 307 3.90 -27.38 -5.08
C LYS A 307 3.00 -26.14 -4.92
N PRO A 308 2.33 -25.66 -5.98
CA PRO A 308 1.38 -24.55 -5.87
C PRO A 308 0.31 -24.88 -4.82
N VAL A 309 0.14 -23.97 -3.86
CA VAL A 309 -0.90 -24.04 -2.84
C VAL A 309 -1.98 -23.01 -3.15
N LEU A 310 -3.24 -23.34 -2.87
CA LEU A 310 -4.32 -22.38 -3.01
C LEU A 310 -4.05 -21.15 -2.13
N ARG A 311 -4.22 -19.96 -2.71
CA ARG A 311 -4.12 -18.71 -1.96
C ARG A 311 -5.32 -18.61 -1.02
N TYR A 312 -5.06 -18.21 0.22
CA TYR A 312 -6.09 -17.99 1.22
C TYR A 312 -5.82 -16.70 2.01
N ASP A 313 -6.90 -16.01 2.35
CA ASP A 313 -6.88 -14.75 3.10
C ASP A 313 -7.79 -14.84 4.34
N ARG A 314 -7.50 -14.02 5.35
CA ARG A 314 -8.26 -13.91 6.61
C ARG A 314 -8.68 -12.49 6.92
N CYS A 315 -8.53 -11.56 5.98
CA CYS A 315 -8.89 -10.14 6.14
C CYS A 315 -10.37 -9.95 6.53
N THR A 316 -11.26 -10.81 6.03
CA THR A 316 -12.69 -10.84 6.38
C THR A 316 -12.97 -11.19 7.84
N THR A 317 -11.97 -11.69 8.58
CA THR A 317 -12.07 -11.89 10.02
C THR A 317 -12.31 -10.57 10.74
N CYS A 318 -11.64 -9.49 10.35
CA CYS A 318 -11.80 -8.17 10.97
C CYS A 318 -12.69 -7.25 10.12
N HIS A 319 -12.59 -7.31 8.78
CA HIS A 319 -13.35 -6.45 7.86
C HIS A 319 -14.73 -7.04 7.52
N GLN A 320 -15.54 -7.31 8.53
CA GLN A 320 -16.84 -8.01 8.37
C GLN A 320 -17.89 -7.18 7.60
N ALA A 321 -17.73 -5.85 7.56
CA ALA A 321 -18.62 -4.94 6.84
C ALA A 321 -18.39 -4.87 5.32
N MET A 322 -17.26 -5.39 4.82
CA MET A 322 -16.76 -5.06 3.49
C MET A 322 -17.73 -5.34 2.34
N GLU A 323 -18.60 -6.35 2.45
CA GLU A 323 -19.52 -6.77 1.38
C GLU A 323 -20.98 -6.38 1.63
N LYS A 324 -21.26 -5.65 2.72
CA LYS A 324 -22.63 -5.38 3.19
C LYS A 324 -23.25 -4.25 2.36
N THR A 325 -24.38 -4.51 1.71
CA THR A 325 -25.10 -3.51 0.90
C THR A 325 -26.36 -3.00 1.58
N GLN A 326 -26.81 -1.82 1.17
CA GLN A 326 -28.13 -1.31 1.58
C GLN A 326 -29.26 -2.21 1.08
N ARG A 327 -30.38 -2.23 1.81
CA ARG A 327 -31.55 -3.02 1.41
C ARG A 327 -32.09 -2.53 0.07
N GLY A 328 -32.25 -3.45 -0.89
CA GLY A 328 -32.77 -3.14 -2.23
C GLY A 328 -31.69 -2.68 -3.22
N SER A 329 -30.44 -2.50 -2.79
CA SER A 329 -29.31 -2.20 -3.65
C SER A 329 -28.26 -3.32 -3.60
N ALA A 330 -27.66 -3.62 -4.75
CA ALA A 330 -26.57 -4.58 -4.86
C ALA A 330 -25.18 -3.92 -4.76
N THR A 331 -25.12 -2.59 -4.81
CA THR A 331 -23.87 -1.84 -4.97
C THR A 331 -23.71 -0.69 -3.98
N GLU A 332 -24.81 -0.18 -3.41
CA GLU A 332 -24.72 0.90 -2.41
C GLU A 332 -24.23 0.36 -1.06
N PRO A 333 -23.21 1.00 -0.47
CA PRO A 333 -22.60 0.52 0.78
C PRO A 333 -23.55 0.70 1.97
N LEU A 334 -23.62 -0.31 2.83
CA LEU A 334 -24.39 -0.21 4.08
C LEU A 334 -23.67 0.62 5.13
N TYR A 335 -22.34 0.45 5.24
CA TYR A 335 -21.49 1.18 6.18
C TYR A 335 -20.56 2.09 5.37
N GLU A 336 -20.95 3.36 5.21
CA GLU A 336 -20.17 4.30 4.40
C GLU A 336 -18.83 4.69 5.09
N PRO A 337 -17.79 5.06 4.32
CA PRO A 337 -16.52 5.54 4.88
C PRO A 337 -16.71 6.79 5.72
N GLU A 338 -15.91 6.90 6.78
CA GLU A 338 -15.94 8.05 7.68
C GLU A 338 -15.53 9.35 6.97
N HIS A 339 -16.33 10.41 7.13
CA HIS A 339 -16.03 11.76 6.67
C HIS A 339 -16.73 12.82 7.52
N GLU A 340 -16.16 14.01 7.59
CA GLU A 340 -16.76 15.16 8.26
C GLU A 340 -17.60 16.01 7.30
N LEU A 341 -18.74 16.48 7.78
CA LEU A 341 -19.67 17.31 7.03
C LEU A 341 -20.27 18.40 7.93
N VAL A 342 -20.51 19.56 7.33
CA VAL A 342 -21.14 20.70 8.01
C VAL A 342 -22.58 20.83 7.54
N VAL A 343 -23.52 20.78 8.48
CA VAL A 343 -24.96 20.82 8.22
C VAL A 343 -25.57 22.04 8.89
N ARG A 344 -26.47 22.71 8.16
CA ARG A 344 -27.31 23.78 8.65
C ARG A 344 -28.60 23.21 9.22
N LEU A 345 -28.77 23.35 10.51
CA LEU A 345 -29.99 22.98 11.22
C LEU A 345 -30.82 24.23 11.49
N ASP A 346 -32.02 24.30 10.89
CA ASP A 346 -32.92 25.43 11.10
C ASP A 346 -33.58 25.34 12.48
N THR A 347 -33.57 26.44 13.24
CA THR A 347 -34.20 26.52 14.55
C THR A 347 -35.65 27.02 14.45
N PRO A 348 -36.57 26.58 15.33
CA PRO A 348 -37.92 27.09 15.35
C PRO A 348 -37.96 28.57 15.75
N THR A 349 -38.90 29.31 15.16
CA THR A 349 -39.16 30.70 15.54
C THR A 349 -39.77 30.79 16.94
N PRO A 350 -39.63 31.93 17.65
CA PRO A 350 -40.28 32.15 18.95
C PRO A 350 -41.78 31.89 18.97
N GLU A 351 -42.48 32.09 17.85
CA GLU A 351 -43.90 31.78 17.66
C GLU A 351 -44.15 30.26 17.62
N GLN A 352 -43.35 29.53 16.83
CA GLN A 352 -43.47 28.07 16.72
C GLN A 352 -43.14 27.37 18.04
N LEU A 353 -42.22 27.90 18.85
CA LEU A 353 -41.91 27.38 20.17
C LEU A 353 -43.10 27.45 21.14
N LYS A 354 -44.02 28.41 20.96
CA LYS A 354 -45.22 28.54 21.81
C LYS A 354 -46.23 27.43 21.56
N GLU A 355 -46.22 26.82 20.37
CA GLU A 355 -47.07 25.68 20.01
C GLU A 355 -46.61 24.39 20.70
N ILE A 356 -45.34 24.33 21.12
CA ILE A 356 -44.77 23.23 21.88
C ILE A 356 -45.04 23.44 23.38
N ALA A 357 -45.55 22.40 24.04
CA ALA A 357 -45.77 22.38 25.48
C ALA A 357 -44.47 22.67 26.24
N GLU A 358 -44.55 23.48 27.30
CA GLU A 358 -43.36 23.97 28.01
C GLU A 358 -42.49 22.84 28.58
N GLU A 359 -43.11 21.73 28.99
CA GLU A 359 -42.43 20.52 29.49
C GLU A 359 -41.68 19.72 28.42
N ASP A 360 -42.03 19.92 27.15
CA ASP A 360 -41.49 19.19 26.00
C ASP A 360 -40.41 19.98 25.25
N ARG A 361 -40.27 21.29 25.51
CA ARG A 361 -39.24 22.14 24.90
C ARG A 361 -37.80 21.74 25.23
N ARG A 362 -37.62 20.91 26.26
CA ARG A 362 -36.33 20.33 26.65
C ARG A 362 -35.95 19.07 25.85
N LEU A 363 -36.83 18.58 24.97
CA LEU A 363 -36.63 17.33 24.23
C LEU A 363 -36.20 17.64 22.79
N LEU A 364 -35.00 17.20 22.40
CA LEU A 364 -34.46 17.37 21.04
C LEU A 364 -35.37 16.73 19.97
N ASP A 365 -36.05 15.62 20.28
CA ASP A 365 -37.01 14.97 19.38
C ASP A 365 -38.21 15.86 19.07
N VAL A 366 -38.71 16.60 20.08
CA VAL A 366 -39.89 17.46 19.88
C VAL A 366 -39.51 18.74 19.16
N VAL A 367 -38.36 19.33 19.48
CA VAL A 367 -37.93 20.63 18.93
C VAL A 367 -37.33 20.50 17.52
N TYR A 368 -36.45 19.51 17.32
CA TYR A 368 -35.69 19.34 16.08
C TYR A 368 -36.00 18.03 15.36
N GLY A 369 -36.53 17.01 16.04
CA GLY A 369 -36.88 15.72 15.45
C GLY A 369 -35.77 14.68 15.47
N PHE A 370 -34.82 14.75 16.40
CA PHE A 370 -33.81 13.72 16.57
C PHE A 370 -33.57 13.37 18.05
N GLN A 371 -33.04 12.17 18.30
CA GLN A 371 -32.62 11.72 19.63
C GLN A 371 -31.14 11.34 19.62
N LEU A 372 -30.51 11.48 20.79
CA LEU A 372 -29.13 11.07 21.03
C LEU A 372 -29.12 9.69 21.69
N ALA A 373 -28.20 8.83 21.25
CA ALA A 373 -27.92 7.55 21.90
C ALA A 373 -27.42 7.79 23.32
N SER A 374 -27.74 6.92 24.28
CA SER A 374 -27.22 7.03 25.66
C SER A 374 -25.71 6.78 25.77
N ARG A 375 -25.11 6.19 24.74
CA ARG A 375 -23.69 5.92 24.60
C ARG A 375 -23.35 5.90 23.12
N GLY A 376 -22.17 6.41 22.76
CA GLY A 376 -21.70 6.39 21.38
C GLY A 376 -21.45 4.97 20.84
N LEU A 377 -21.43 4.86 19.52
CA LEU A 377 -21.45 3.57 18.80
C LEU A 377 -20.10 2.86 18.79
N LEU A 378 -19.03 3.61 18.53
CA LEU A 378 -17.66 3.12 18.47
C LEU A 378 -16.95 3.51 19.75
N ASP A 379 -16.88 4.81 20.01
CA ASP A 379 -16.39 5.37 21.26
C ASP A 379 -17.54 5.66 22.21
N ARG A 380 -17.34 5.39 23.50
CA ARG A 380 -18.43 5.53 24.49
C ARG A 380 -18.89 6.97 24.64
N GLU A 381 -17.98 7.91 24.43
CA GLU A 381 -18.14 9.35 24.66
C GLU A 381 -18.71 10.07 23.44
N ASP A 382 -18.72 9.42 22.27
CA ASP A 382 -19.27 10.00 21.04
C ASP A 382 -20.76 10.37 21.22
N VAL A 383 -21.10 11.59 20.80
CA VAL A 383 -22.47 12.09 20.79
C VAL A 383 -23.18 11.65 19.52
N THR A 384 -23.56 10.37 19.49
CA THR A 384 -24.19 9.74 18.32
C THR A 384 -25.70 9.92 18.28
N ILE A 385 -26.25 10.17 17.09
CA ILE A 385 -27.70 10.22 16.82
C ILE A 385 -28.25 8.79 16.64
N ASN A 386 -29.23 8.39 17.46
CA ASN A 386 -29.86 7.07 17.34
C ASN A 386 -31.21 7.09 16.60
N PHE A 387 -31.84 8.25 16.46
CA PHE A 387 -33.14 8.36 15.82
C PHE A 387 -33.29 9.74 15.18
N VAL A 388 -33.85 9.76 13.97
CA VAL A 388 -34.26 10.97 13.26
C VAL A 388 -35.67 10.74 12.72
N ARG A 389 -36.59 11.62 13.07
CA ARG A 389 -37.98 11.58 12.65
C ARG A 389 -38.10 12.02 11.19
N SER A 390 -38.82 11.23 10.40
CA SER A 390 -39.18 11.57 9.02
C SER A 390 -39.85 12.94 8.94
N GLU A 391 -39.52 13.74 7.93
CA GLU A 391 -40.04 15.10 7.68
C GLU A 391 -39.72 16.16 8.75
N SER A 392 -38.90 15.85 9.76
CA SER A 392 -38.50 16.82 10.79
C SER A 392 -37.46 17.83 10.32
N ARG A 393 -37.19 18.86 11.14
CA ARG A 393 -36.13 19.85 10.88
C ARG A 393 -34.75 19.20 10.77
N ALA A 394 -34.47 18.20 11.60
CA ALA A 394 -33.25 17.40 11.53
C ALA A 394 -33.14 16.63 10.21
N ALA A 395 -34.23 16.02 9.75
CA ALA A 395 -34.28 15.32 8.46
C ALA A 395 -34.17 16.26 7.25
N GLN A 396 -34.59 17.52 7.40
CA GLN A 396 -34.53 18.56 6.38
C GLN A 396 -33.28 19.44 6.46
N ALA A 397 -32.38 19.17 7.41
CA ALA A 397 -31.17 19.95 7.59
C ALA A 397 -30.36 19.97 6.28
N ALA A 398 -29.79 21.13 5.94
CA ALA A 398 -29.19 21.34 4.63
C ALA A 398 -27.66 21.34 4.74
N LEU A 399 -26.96 20.69 3.82
CA LEU A 399 -25.50 20.70 3.81
C LEU A 399 -24.99 22.13 3.54
N VAL A 400 -24.11 22.64 4.40
CA VAL A 400 -23.45 23.93 4.20
C VAL A 400 -22.31 23.70 3.22
N ALA A 401 -22.45 24.23 2.00
CA ALA A 401 -21.39 24.23 1.00
C ALA A 401 -20.30 25.26 1.37
N GLU A 402 -19.62 25.06 2.50
CA GLU A 402 -18.41 25.81 2.87
C GLU A 402 -17.19 24.89 2.69
N GLY A 403 -16.46 25.11 1.59
CA GLY A 403 -15.00 25.09 1.50
C GLY A 403 -14.19 23.82 1.76
N GLN A 404 -14.68 22.79 2.46
CA GLN A 404 -13.89 21.60 2.79
C GLN A 404 -14.66 20.28 2.66
N GLY A 405 -15.98 20.26 2.93
CA GLY A 405 -16.83 19.07 2.68
C GLY A 405 -17.12 18.85 1.20
N VAL A 406 -17.10 19.94 0.41
CA VAL A 406 -17.08 19.86 -1.05
C VAL A 406 -15.73 19.32 -1.50
N GLU A 407 -14.64 19.41 -0.74
CA GLU A 407 -13.32 18.94 -1.16
C GLU A 407 -13.16 17.42 -1.10
N TYR A 408 -14.03 16.68 -0.40
CA TYR A 408 -14.05 15.20 -0.45
C TYR A 408 -14.82 14.70 -1.68
N LEU A 409 -16.06 15.18 -1.89
CA LEU A 409 -16.83 14.93 -3.13
C LEU A 409 -16.13 15.53 -4.36
N ALA A 410 -15.54 16.72 -4.21
CA ALA A 410 -14.74 17.37 -5.22
C ALA A 410 -13.34 16.78 -5.33
N ARG A 411 -12.73 16.09 -4.36
CA ARG A 411 -11.47 15.37 -4.64
C ARG A 411 -11.69 14.18 -5.56
N GLU A 412 -12.81 13.48 -5.41
CA GLU A 412 -13.23 12.48 -6.40
C GLU A 412 -13.62 13.13 -7.74
N LEU A 413 -14.30 14.28 -7.74
CA LEU A 413 -14.72 14.98 -8.98
C LEU A 413 -13.61 15.80 -9.68
N VAL A 414 -12.60 16.30 -8.96
CA VAL A 414 -11.53 17.24 -9.41
C VAL A 414 -10.29 16.52 -9.91
N GLN A 415 -10.18 15.19 -9.71
CA GLN A 415 -9.26 14.40 -10.53
C GLN A 415 -9.70 14.29 -12.01
N SER A 416 -10.94 14.67 -12.32
CA SER A 416 -11.40 14.82 -13.71
C SER A 416 -11.34 16.30 -14.11
N SER A 417 -10.76 16.61 -15.28
CA SER A 417 -10.80 17.94 -15.89
C SER A 417 -12.20 18.34 -16.39
N ILE A 418 -13.28 17.93 -15.72
CA ILE A 418 -14.61 17.88 -16.29
C ILE A 418 -15.67 18.36 -15.29
N GLY A 419 -15.50 19.61 -14.83
CA GLY A 419 -16.45 20.27 -13.91
C GLY A 419 -17.84 20.57 -14.47
N GLU A 420 -18.19 20.15 -15.68
CA GLU A 420 -19.48 20.50 -16.32
C GLU A 420 -20.42 19.32 -16.61
N VAL A 421 -20.02 18.05 -16.44
CA VAL A 421 -20.81 16.90 -16.92
C VAL A 421 -21.66 16.19 -15.84
N PHE A 422 -21.46 16.49 -14.55
CA PHE A 422 -22.12 15.74 -13.46
C PHE A 422 -23.36 16.43 -12.84
N ALA A 423 -23.85 17.51 -13.43
CA ALA A 423 -24.98 18.26 -12.87
C ALA A 423 -26.35 17.56 -13.01
N ASP A 424 -26.48 16.53 -13.86
CA ASP A 424 -27.81 16.14 -14.39
C ASP A 424 -28.34 14.75 -13.98
N ARG A 425 -27.73 14.06 -13.01
CA ARG A 425 -28.21 12.73 -12.55
C ARG A 425 -28.18 12.47 -11.03
N ALA A 426 -28.33 13.51 -10.21
CA ALA A 426 -28.68 13.30 -8.81
C ALA A 426 -30.20 13.20 -8.68
N ALA A 427 -30.72 12.00 -8.40
CA ALA A 427 -31.96 11.89 -7.65
C ALA A 427 -31.80 12.75 -6.39
N ALA A 428 -32.74 13.65 -6.11
CA ALA A 428 -32.65 14.70 -5.10
C ALA A 428 -31.97 14.22 -3.80
N PRO A 429 -30.75 14.67 -3.46
CA PRO A 429 -30.06 14.09 -2.32
C PRO A 429 -30.76 14.51 -1.03
N ILE A 430 -30.96 13.56 -0.14
CA ILE A 430 -31.51 13.78 1.18
C ILE A 430 -30.34 14.25 2.07
N TYR A 431 -30.27 15.56 2.33
CA TYR A 431 -29.12 16.24 2.93
C TYR A 431 -29.16 16.38 4.47
N GLY A 432 -30.20 15.85 5.14
CA GLY A 432 -30.40 15.96 6.59
C GLY A 432 -29.45 15.15 7.47
N LEU A 433 -29.63 15.33 8.79
CA LEU A 433 -29.02 14.48 9.82
C LEU A 433 -29.52 13.03 9.66
N ARG A 434 -28.63 12.07 9.89
CA ARG A 434 -28.89 10.63 9.77
C ARG A 434 -28.66 9.93 11.10
N VAL A 435 -29.21 8.73 11.20
CA VAL A 435 -28.86 7.81 12.29
C VAL A 435 -27.39 7.42 12.14
N ALA A 436 -26.68 7.28 13.27
CA ALA A 436 -25.24 7.05 13.39
C ALA A 436 -24.34 8.28 13.16
N ASP A 437 -24.88 9.42 12.76
CA ASP A 437 -24.13 10.68 12.73
C ASP A 437 -23.62 11.05 14.14
N VAL A 438 -22.35 11.42 14.26
CA VAL A 438 -21.72 11.90 15.50
C VAL A 438 -21.59 13.41 15.45
N ILE A 439 -22.18 14.13 16.41
CA ILE A 439 -22.07 15.58 16.49
C ILE A 439 -20.73 15.94 17.13
N VAL A 440 -19.85 16.61 16.39
CA VAL A 440 -18.51 17.01 16.83
C VAL A 440 -18.48 18.47 17.27
N ARG A 441 -19.22 19.35 16.57
CA ARG A 441 -19.26 20.79 16.89
C ARG A 441 -20.64 21.40 16.69
N VAL A 442 -20.94 22.44 17.48
CA VAL A 442 -22.10 23.34 17.31
C VAL A 442 -21.61 24.78 17.21
N ASN A 443 -21.87 25.47 16.09
CA ASN A 443 -21.43 26.85 15.84
C ASN A 443 -19.93 27.10 16.13
N ASP A 444 -19.08 26.13 15.77
CA ASP A 444 -17.61 26.09 15.98
C ASP A 444 -17.13 25.59 17.37
N ASP A 445 -18.00 25.55 18.37
CA ASP A 445 -17.69 25.02 19.70
C ASP A 445 -17.64 23.49 19.71
N LEU A 446 -16.65 22.91 20.41
CA LEU A 446 -16.47 21.46 20.52
C LEU A 446 -17.55 20.86 21.44
N VAL A 447 -18.03 19.68 21.08
CA VAL A 447 -18.97 18.89 21.86
C VAL A 447 -18.24 17.71 22.48
N ASP A 448 -18.20 17.66 23.81
CA ASP A 448 -17.59 16.55 24.56
C ASP A 448 -18.64 15.63 25.20
N SER A 449 -19.88 16.10 25.34
CA SER A 449 -20.97 15.35 25.95
C SER A 449 -22.35 15.64 25.35
N GLN A 450 -23.30 14.75 25.62
CA GLN A 450 -24.69 14.95 25.21
C GLN A 450 -25.35 16.15 25.86
N ASP A 451 -24.92 16.50 27.07
CA ASP A 451 -25.47 17.63 27.81
C ASP A 451 -25.02 18.95 27.19
N ASP A 452 -23.80 19.01 26.63
CA ASP A 452 -23.34 20.16 25.85
C ASP A 452 -24.24 20.40 24.64
N VAL A 453 -24.58 19.35 23.88
CA VAL A 453 -25.51 19.49 22.74
C VAL A 453 -26.89 19.98 23.19
N ARG A 454 -27.43 19.44 24.29
CA ARG A 454 -28.72 19.89 24.83
C ARG A 454 -28.66 21.36 25.24
N GLN A 455 -27.62 21.76 25.96
CA GLN A 455 -27.42 23.14 26.38
C GLN A 455 -27.27 24.08 25.17
N MET A 456 -26.42 23.71 24.21
CA MET A 456 -26.12 24.50 23.02
C MET A 456 -27.32 24.67 22.08
N LEU A 457 -28.15 23.62 21.93
CA LEU A 457 -29.27 23.63 20.99
C LEU A 457 -30.62 24.02 21.60
N LEU A 458 -30.77 23.98 22.93
CA LEU A 458 -32.05 24.27 23.59
C LEU A 458 -31.98 25.49 24.53
N GLU A 459 -30.82 25.83 25.10
CA GLU A 459 -30.71 26.89 26.10
C GLU A 459 -29.96 28.13 25.59
N SER A 460 -28.84 27.95 24.89
CA SER A 460 -28.01 29.07 24.41
C SER A 460 -28.25 29.46 22.94
N VAL A 461 -29.16 28.77 22.24
CA VAL A 461 -29.44 29.02 20.83
C VAL A 461 -30.25 30.32 20.59
N ALA A 462 -29.90 31.06 19.54
CA ALA A 462 -30.71 32.16 19.04
C ALA A 462 -31.89 31.63 18.19
N TRP A 463 -33.07 31.52 18.79
CA TRP A 463 -34.27 31.01 18.11
C TRP A 463 -34.65 31.82 16.87
N GLY A 464 -34.82 31.13 15.74
CA GLY A 464 -35.11 31.71 14.43
C GLY A 464 -33.88 31.87 13.53
N GLU A 465 -32.67 31.73 14.05
CA GLU A 465 -31.43 31.70 13.27
C GLU A 465 -30.94 30.25 13.08
N PRO A 466 -30.40 29.88 11.90
CA PRO A 466 -29.89 28.55 11.65
C PRO A 466 -28.59 28.29 12.42
N VAL A 467 -28.43 27.06 12.91
CA VAL A 467 -27.23 26.58 13.62
C VAL A 467 -26.36 25.75 12.67
N ARG A 468 -25.04 25.92 12.76
CA ARG A 468 -24.07 25.08 12.04
C ARG A 468 -23.66 23.90 12.93
N LEU A 469 -23.85 22.68 12.43
CA LEU A 469 -23.41 21.44 13.06
C LEU A 469 -22.28 20.82 12.25
N THR A 470 -21.15 20.53 12.89
CA THR A 470 -20.12 19.66 12.29
C THR A 470 -20.38 18.24 12.76
N VAL A 471 -20.55 17.34 11.80
CA VAL A 471 -20.93 15.94 12.03
C VAL A 471 -19.91 15.03 11.38
N ARG A 472 -19.50 14.00 12.11
CA ARG A 472 -18.73 12.87 11.58
C ARG A 472 -19.72 11.77 11.18
N ARG A 473 -19.72 11.42 9.90
CA ARG A 473 -20.64 10.44 9.30
C ARG A 473 -19.86 9.25 8.75
N GLY A 474 -20.45 8.07 8.85
CA GLY A 474 -19.84 6.84 8.38
C GLY A 474 -19.05 6.12 9.48
N TYR A 475 -18.24 5.17 9.07
CA TYR A 475 -17.50 4.27 9.95
C TYR A 475 -16.02 4.25 9.56
N PRO A 476 -15.09 4.22 10.52
CA PRO A 476 -13.67 4.06 10.23
C PRO A 476 -13.36 2.61 9.85
N HIS A 477 -12.18 2.39 9.25
CA HIS A 477 -11.65 1.04 9.07
C HIS A 477 -11.49 0.33 10.44
N PRO A 478 -11.81 -0.98 10.54
CA PRO A 478 -12.21 -1.91 9.47
C PRO A 478 -13.74 -2.06 9.29
N TYR A 479 -14.56 -1.17 9.88
CA TYR A 479 -16.02 -1.33 9.97
C TYR A 479 -16.80 -0.74 8.79
N GLN A 480 -16.12 -0.12 7.83
CA GLN A 480 -16.73 0.36 6.59
C GLN A 480 -16.91 -0.75 5.54
N THR A 481 -17.89 -0.56 4.67
CA THR A 481 -18.11 -1.34 3.46
C THR A 481 -17.10 -0.94 2.37
N HIS A 482 -16.74 -1.89 1.50
CA HIS A 482 -15.82 -1.63 0.40
C HIS A 482 -16.41 -0.55 -0.54
N PRO A 483 -15.63 0.48 -0.94
CA PRO A 483 -16.09 1.43 -1.95
C PRO A 483 -16.30 0.71 -3.29
N ARG A 484 -17.27 1.16 -4.10
CA ARG A 484 -17.52 0.59 -5.45
C ARG A 484 -17.74 -0.94 -5.46
N LEU A 485 -18.74 -1.42 -4.72
CA LEU A 485 -19.15 -2.84 -4.74
C LEU A 485 -19.61 -3.36 -6.13
N ASP A 486 -19.88 -2.45 -7.07
CA ASP A 486 -20.09 -2.75 -8.48
C ASP A 486 -18.82 -3.28 -9.18
N LEU A 487 -17.64 -2.95 -8.65
CA LEU A 487 -16.33 -3.33 -9.19
C LEU A 487 -15.63 -4.41 -8.36
N PHE A 488 -15.78 -4.38 -7.04
CA PHE A 488 -14.97 -5.20 -6.11
C PHE A 488 -15.81 -5.90 -5.04
N VAL A 489 -15.31 -7.05 -4.56
CA VAL A 489 -15.79 -7.83 -3.40
C VAL A 489 -17.19 -8.44 -3.57
N GLY A 490 -18.16 -7.65 -4.02
CA GLY A 490 -19.55 -8.05 -4.22
C GLY A 490 -19.69 -9.20 -5.21
N SER A 491 -20.69 -10.06 -4.98
CA SER A 491 -20.92 -11.26 -5.78
C SER A 491 -21.25 -11.00 -7.24
N GLY A 492 -21.84 -9.83 -7.55
CA GLY A 492 -22.12 -9.36 -8.91
C GLY A 492 -20.99 -8.57 -9.55
N SER A 493 -19.90 -8.32 -8.81
CA SER A 493 -18.76 -7.55 -9.31
C SER A 493 -17.88 -8.39 -10.26
N PRO A 494 -17.09 -7.75 -11.16
CA PRO A 494 -16.04 -8.44 -11.90
C PRO A 494 -14.95 -9.04 -11.00
N HIS A 495 -14.78 -8.50 -9.79
CA HIS A 495 -13.75 -8.89 -8.84
C HIS A 495 -14.33 -9.43 -7.51
N PRO A 496 -15.09 -10.55 -7.53
CA PRO A 496 -15.67 -11.09 -6.31
C PRO A 496 -14.58 -11.64 -5.39
N LYS A 497 -14.73 -11.43 -4.07
CA LYS A 497 -13.69 -11.81 -3.09
C LYS A 497 -13.37 -13.30 -3.09
N GLN A 498 -14.35 -14.18 -3.37
CA GLN A 498 -14.16 -15.63 -3.42
C GLN A 498 -13.21 -16.04 -4.55
N ARG A 499 -13.16 -15.26 -5.64
CA ARG A 499 -12.27 -15.55 -6.75
C ARG A 499 -10.89 -14.95 -6.52
N LEU A 500 -10.81 -13.67 -6.17
CA LEU A 500 -9.53 -12.94 -6.16
C LEU A 500 -8.84 -12.90 -4.80
N GLY A 501 -9.59 -12.95 -3.69
CA GLY A 501 -9.04 -12.62 -2.38
C GLY A 501 -8.77 -11.11 -2.22
N CYS A 502 -8.34 -10.73 -1.02
CA CYS A 502 -8.01 -9.36 -0.64
C CYS A 502 -6.55 -9.03 -0.96
N THR A 503 -5.62 -9.98 -0.76
CA THR A 503 -4.17 -9.75 -0.91
C THR A 503 -3.71 -9.60 -2.35
N VAL A 504 -4.56 -9.94 -3.33
CA VAL A 504 -4.24 -9.70 -4.75
C VAL A 504 -4.22 -8.21 -5.06
N CYS A 505 -5.18 -7.45 -4.51
CA CYS A 505 -5.29 -6.01 -4.72
C CYS A 505 -4.48 -5.22 -3.68
N HIS A 506 -4.50 -5.64 -2.41
CA HIS A 506 -3.89 -4.87 -1.34
C HIS A 506 -2.49 -5.33 -0.95
N GLU A 507 -1.98 -6.46 -1.45
CA GLU A 507 -0.79 -7.12 -0.88
C GLU A 507 -0.97 -7.45 0.61
N GLY A 508 0.12 -7.60 1.37
CA GLY A 508 0.08 -7.91 2.79
C GLY A 508 0.08 -9.41 3.11
N GLN A 509 -0.03 -9.73 4.40
CA GLN A 509 0.03 -11.10 4.90
C GLN A 509 -1.39 -11.63 5.17
N GLY A 510 -2.04 -12.17 4.14
CA GLY A 510 -3.42 -12.66 4.20
C GLY A 510 -3.68 -13.76 5.24
N SER A 511 -2.65 -14.49 5.68
CA SER A 511 -2.79 -15.55 6.69
C SER A 511 -2.81 -15.05 8.14
N ALA A 512 -2.42 -13.79 8.36
CA ALA A 512 -2.36 -13.20 9.69
C ALA A 512 -3.76 -12.86 10.19
N THR A 513 -3.94 -12.92 11.50
CA THR A 513 -5.20 -12.55 12.18
C THR A 513 -5.04 -11.31 13.03
N ASP A 514 -3.83 -10.87 13.33
CA ASP A 514 -3.60 -9.67 14.13
C ASP A 514 -3.16 -8.51 13.24
N PHE A 515 -3.61 -7.30 13.59
CA PHE A 515 -3.32 -6.06 12.86
C PHE A 515 -1.84 -5.90 12.51
N LYS A 516 -0.95 -6.03 13.50
CA LYS A 516 0.51 -5.89 13.34
C LYS A 516 1.18 -6.98 12.48
N TRP A 517 0.55 -8.14 12.33
CA TRP A 517 1.12 -9.26 11.55
C TRP A 517 0.55 -9.34 10.13
N ALA A 518 -0.60 -8.74 9.87
CA ALA A 518 -1.18 -8.62 8.52
C ALA A 518 -0.34 -7.72 7.60
N SER A 519 0.72 -7.11 8.12
CA SER A 519 1.65 -6.24 7.40
C SER A 519 0.93 -5.02 6.79
N HIS A 520 -0.07 -4.47 7.51
CA HIS A 520 -0.64 -3.16 7.18
C HIS A 520 0.48 -2.12 7.11
N TYR A 521 0.40 -1.20 6.16
CA TYR A 521 1.39 -0.14 6.01
C TYR A 521 0.67 1.22 6.08
N PRO A 522 1.15 2.17 6.91
CA PRO A 522 0.49 3.45 7.08
C PRO A 522 0.71 4.37 5.86
N ASP A 523 -0.22 5.29 5.62
CA ASP A 523 -0.10 6.32 4.59
C ASP A 523 0.78 7.48 5.04
N SER A 524 0.91 7.71 6.34
CA SER A 524 1.70 8.82 6.89
C SER A 524 2.52 8.43 8.12
N LEU A 525 3.44 9.30 8.52
CA LEU A 525 4.28 9.08 9.70
C LEU A 525 3.57 9.31 11.01
N LYS A 526 2.68 10.30 11.03
CA LYS A 526 1.76 10.49 12.14
C LYS A 526 0.94 9.21 12.38
N GLU A 527 0.41 8.63 11.31
CA GLU A 527 -0.35 7.37 11.39
C GLU A 527 0.55 6.19 11.82
N ARG A 528 1.79 6.14 11.32
CA ARG A 528 2.78 5.12 11.73
C ARG A 528 3.01 5.12 13.24
N GLU A 529 3.18 6.29 13.84
CA GLU A 529 3.36 6.46 15.28
C GLU A 529 2.09 6.12 16.05
N GLN A 530 0.94 6.64 15.60
CA GLN A 530 -0.34 6.32 16.18
C GLN A 530 -0.58 4.79 16.21
N TRP A 531 -0.30 4.10 15.11
CA TRP A 531 -0.44 2.66 15.01
C TRP A 531 0.58 1.90 15.87
N ARG A 532 1.79 2.44 16.08
CA ARG A 532 2.76 1.87 17.03
C ARG A 532 2.21 1.90 18.44
N ASP A 533 1.64 3.03 18.85
CA ASP A 533 1.14 3.22 20.21
C ASP A 533 -0.17 2.47 20.46
N GLU A 534 -1.13 2.56 19.54
CA GLU A 534 -2.47 2.00 19.70
C GLU A 534 -2.55 0.51 19.35
N HIS A 535 -1.76 0.05 18.38
CA HIS A 535 -1.86 -1.30 17.84
C HIS A 535 -0.57 -2.12 17.96
N GLY A 536 0.49 -1.55 18.53
CA GLY A 536 1.80 -2.21 18.61
C GLY A 536 2.34 -2.53 17.21
N TRP A 537 2.05 -1.67 16.23
CA TRP A 537 2.50 -1.82 14.85
C TRP A 537 4.03 -1.85 14.79
N PHE A 538 4.57 -2.65 13.87
CA PHE A 538 6.00 -2.69 13.57
C PHE A 538 6.20 -3.08 12.11
N GLU A 539 7.35 -2.74 11.55
CA GLU A 539 7.71 -3.16 10.19
C GLU A 539 8.10 -4.64 10.19
N ASN A 540 7.29 -5.47 9.52
CA ASN A 540 7.52 -6.90 9.44
C ASN A 540 8.58 -7.24 8.39
N HIS A 541 9.84 -7.19 8.77
CA HIS A 541 11.00 -7.50 7.93
C HIS A 541 11.01 -8.94 7.36
N HIS A 542 10.17 -9.83 7.89
CA HIS A 542 10.05 -11.21 7.40
C HIS A 542 9.02 -11.36 6.26
N TRP A 543 8.25 -10.32 5.98
CA TRP A 543 7.22 -10.32 4.93
C TRP A 543 7.53 -9.28 3.87
N ILE A 544 8.01 -9.74 2.71
CA ILE A 544 8.54 -8.89 1.63
C ILE A 544 7.46 -8.17 0.80
N TYR A 545 6.18 -8.47 1.02
CA TYR A 545 5.04 -7.84 0.34
C TYR A 545 4.10 -7.22 1.38
N PRO A 546 4.49 -6.09 2.03
CA PRO A 546 3.60 -5.38 2.93
C PRO A 546 2.34 -4.93 2.18
N MET A 547 1.26 -4.70 2.92
CA MET A 547 0.03 -4.17 2.36
C MET A 547 0.30 -2.77 1.78
N MET A 548 -0.25 -2.48 0.61
CA MET A 548 -0.09 -1.18 -0.02
C MET A 548 -0.78 -0.10 0.84
N PRO A 549 -0.12 1.06 1.05
CA PRO A 549 -0.78 2.24 1.60
C PRO A 549 -1.96 2.66 0.70
N ASP A 550 -2.99 3.28 1.27
CA ASP A 550 -4.24 3.55 0.56
C ASP A 550 -4.01 4.37 -0.72
N ARG A 551 -3.13 5.36 -0.64
CA ARG A 551 -2.76 6.22 -1.79
C ARG A 551 -2.16 5.48 -2.98
N PHE A 552 -1.73 4.23 -2.80
CA PHE A 552 -1.12 3.41 -3.83
C PHE A 552 -1.93 2.15 -4.17
N ASN A 553 -3.13 1.97 -3.60
CA ASN A 553 -3.96 0.79 -3.83
C ASN A 553 -4.27 0.57 -5.32
N GLU A 554 -4.58 1.64 -6.08
CA GLU A 554 -4.90 1.53 -7.52
C GLU A 554 -3.71 1.06 -8.39
N SER A 555 -2.47 1.17 -7.91
CA SER A 555 -1.29 0.73 -8.67
C SER A 555 -1.30 -0.78 -8.97
N THR A 556 -1.98 -1.57 -8.14
CA THR A 556 -2.06 -3.02 -8.29
C THR A 556 -3.03 -3.45 -9.39
N CYS A 557 -3.89 -2.55 -9.90
CA CYS A 557 -4.76 -2.85 -11.04
C CYS A 557 -3.95 -3.28 -12.28
N LEU A 558 -2.73 -2.75 -12.45
CA LEU A 558 -1.82 -3.09 -13.55
C LEU A 558 -1.27 -4.52 -13.50
N LYS A 559 -1.47 -5.26 -12.40
CA LYS A 559 -1.11 -6.69 -12.31
C LYS A 559 -1.89 -7.53 -13.33
N CYS A 560 -3.10 -7.10 -13.67
CA CYS A 560 -3.98 -7.80 -14.61
C CYS A 560 -4.40 -6.91 -15.79
N HIS A 561 -4.67 -5.62 -15.56
CA HIS A 561 -5.02 -4.68 -16.62
C HIS A 561 -3.75 -4.04 -17.21
N HIS A 562 -3.08 -4.81 -18.08
CA HIS A 562 -1.85 -4.34 -18.74
C HIS A 562 -2.11 -3.24 -19.76
N ASP A 563 -3.31 -3.21 -20.37
CA ASP A 563 -3.76 -2.07 -21.16
C ASP A 563 -4.53 -1.10 -20.27
N VAL A 564 -3.87 -0.02 -19.87
CA VAL A 564 -4.42 0.99 -18.96
C VAL A 564 -5.67 1.66 -19.55
N SER A 565 -5.86 1.65 -20.87
CA SER A 565 -7.05 2.23 -21.51
C SER A 565 -8.34 1.47 -21.19
N GLU A 566 -8.27 0.20 -20.78
CA GLU A 566 -9.43 -0.56 -20.31
C GLU A 566 -10.03 -0.03 -19.00
N LEU A 567 -9.26 0.77 -18.26
CA LEU A 567 -9.66 1.39 -16.99
C LEU A 567 -10.22 2.81 -17.19
N GLU A 568 -10.40 3.27 -18.42
CA GLU A 568 -11.08 4.53 -18.71
C GLU A 568 -12.60 4.43 -18.47
N ALA A 569 -13.25 5.58 -18.34
CA ALA A 569 -14.70 5.66 -18.21
C ALA A 569 -15.41 5.05 -19.44
N SER A 570 -16.49 4.31 -19.21
CA SER A 570 -17.26 3.61 -20.23
C SER A 570 -18.76 3.75 -20.00
N ASP A 571 -19.59 3.35 -20.97
CA ASP A 571 -21.06 3.34 -20.82
C ASP A 571 -21.53 2.49 -19.63
N ARG A 572 -20.78 1.44 -19.30
CA ARG A 572 -21.06 0.56 -18.16
C ARG A 572 -20.56 1.15 -16.83
N TYR A 573 -19.43 1.84 -16.86
CA TYR A 573 -18.79 2.46 -15.71
C TYR A 573 -18.50 3.93 -16.03
N PRO A 574 -19.47 4.84 -15.79
CA PRO A 574 -19.32 6.26 -16.14
C PRO A 574 -18.16 6.93 -15.42
N GLU A 575 -17.83 6.45 -14.23
CA GLU A 575 -16.60 6.79 -13.50
C GLU A 575 -15.54 5.73 -13.81
N ALA A 576 -14.32 6.19 -14.12
CA ALA A 576 -13.17 5.33 -14.36
C ALA A 576 -12.96 4.37 -13.16
N PRO A 577 -12.79 3.05 -13.39
CA PRO A 577 -12.54 2.10 -12.31
C PRO A 577 -11.32 2.37 -11.42
N ALA A 578 -10.30 3.05 -11.96
CA ALA A 578 -9.07 3.43 -11.24
C ALA A 578 -8.69 4.88 -11.60
N PRO A 579 -9.39 5.88 -11.05
CA PRO A 579 -9.29 7.27 -11.48
C PRO A 579 -7.90 7.88 -11.23
N SER A 580 -7.26 7.59 -10.09
CA SER A 580 -5.94 8.10 -9.76
C SER A 580 -4.86 7.53 -10.69
N LEU A 581 -4.94 6.23 -10.97
CA LEU A 581 -4.04 5.53 -11.90
C LEU A 581 -4.17 6.10 -13.32
N ILE A 582 -5.41 6.27 -13.79
CA ILE A 582 -5.69 6.83 -15.13
C ILE A 582 -5.21 8.28 -15.22
N ALA A 583 -5.42 9.08 -14.17
CA ALA A 583 -4.92 10.45 -14.12
C ALA A 583 -3.39 10.49 -14.20
N GLY A 584 -2.69 9.63 -13.45
CA GLY A 584 -1.24 9.48 -13.52
C GLY A 584 -0.75 9.05 -14.91
N TYR A 585 -1.36 8.03 -15.49
CA TYR A 585 -1.05 7.55 -16.85
C TYR A 585 -1.24 8.64 -17.90
N ASN A 586 -2.37 9.37 -17.84
CA ASN A 586 -2.66 10.46 -18.76
C ASN A 586 -1.72 11.65 -18.57
N ALA A 587 -1.26 11.94 -17.34
CA ALA A 587 -0.25 12.96 -17.10
C ALA A 587 1.10 12.57 -17.75
N VAL A 588 1.59 11.35 -17.50
CA VAL A 588 2.81 10.81 -18.14
C VAL A 588 2.72 10.89 -19.67
N ARG A 589 1.55 10.55 -20.22
CA ARG A 589 1.29 10.62 -21.66
C ARG A 589 1.23 12.06 -22.19
N ARG A 590 0.48 12.94 -21.52
CA ARG A 590 0.28 14.35 -21.91
C ARG A 590 1.58 15.13 -21.91
N TYR A 591 2.41 14.95 -20.89
CA TYR A 591 3.71 15.62 -20.78
C TYR A 591 4.81 14.92 -21.58
N GLY A 592 4.51 13.77 -22.20
CA GLY A 592 5.44 13.04 -23.04
C GLY A 592 6.66 12.54 -22.25
N CYS A 593 6.50 12.22 -20.96
CA CYS A 593 7.61 11.80 -20.10
C CYS A 593 8.30 10.57 -20.68
N PHE A 594 7.51 9.63 -21.22
CA PHE A 594 8.02 8.46 -21.93
C PHE A 594 8.94 8.84 -23.11
N GLY A 595 8.77 10.01 -23.76
CA GLY A 595 9.65 10.46 -24.84
C GLY A 595 11.11 10.63 -24.41
N CYS A 596 11.35 10.99 -23.15
CA CYS A 596 12.69 11.19 -22.60
C CYS A 596 13.07 10.14 -21.55
N HIS A 597 12.13 9.54 -20.82
CA HIS A 597 12.39 8.60 -19.74
C HIS A 597 11.91 7.20 -20.08
N GLU A 598 12.63 6.18 -19.62
CA GLU A 598 12.16 4.81 -19.69
C GLU A 598 11.16 4.56 -18.55
N VAL A 599 9.95 4.12 -18.89
CA VAL A 599 8.81 3.98 -17.96
C VAL A 599 8.15 2.63 -18.22
N VAL A 600 7.86 1.85 -17.16
CA VAL A 600 7.16 0.56 -17.29
C VAL A 600 5.85 0.76 -18.06
N GLY A 601 5.65 0.01 -19.15
CA GLY A 601 4.45 0.11 -20.00
C GLY A 601 4.57 1.08 -21.20
N PHE A 602 5.68 1.80 -21.32
CA PHE A 602 6.04 2.59 -22.50
C PHE A 602 7.44 2.18 -22.96
N ASP A 603 7.56 0.98 -23.53
CA ASP A 603 8.84 0.48 -24.04
C ASP A 603 9.17 1.16 -25.39
N GLY A 604 10.42 1.58 -25.57
CA GLY A 604 10.90 2.26 -26.78
C GLY A 604 12.34 1.90 -27.08
N PRO A 605 12.91 2.36 -28.22
CA PRO A 605 14.28 2.01 -28.58
C PRO A 605 15.25 2.49 -27.48
N ASP A 606 16.19 1.62 -27.09
CA ASP A 606 17.04 1.60 -25.87
C ASP A 606 17.95 2.83 -25.61
N ASN A 607 17.55 4.04 -25.97
CA ASN A 607 18.34 5.27 -25.89
C ASN A 607 17.46 6.48 -25.54
N ARG A 608 16.79 6.44 -24.40
CA ARG A 608 16.04 7.60 -23.89
C ARG A 608 17.00 8.57 -23.15
N ILE A 609 16.72 9.87 -23.26
CA ILE A 609 17.64 10.97 -22.88
C ILE A 609 17.69 11.20 -21.36
N GLY A 610 16.60 10.89 -20.66
CA GLY A 610 16.39 11.02 -19.23
C GLY A 610 16.62 9.71 -18.48
N PRO A 611 16.81 9.77 -17.15
CA PRO A 611 17.03 8.61 -16.30
C PRO A 611 15.92 7.56 -16.43
N ASP A 612 16.29 6.30 -16.22
CA ASP A 612 15.37 5.16 -16.22
C ASP A 612 14.50 5.19 -14.96
N LEU A 613 13.25 5.65 -15.11
CA LEU A 613 12.31 5.78 -13.99
C LEU A 613 11.85 4.42 -13.45
N ARG A 614 12.25 3.30 -14.05
CA ARG A 614 12.03 1.95 -13.53
C ARG A 614 12.98 1.60 -12.38
N LEU A 615 14.06 2.36 -12.18
CA LEU A 615 15.17 2.01 -11.27
C LEU A 615 15.55 3.12 -10.26
N GLU A 616 14.86 4.26 -10.23
CA GLU A 616 15.25 5.43 -9.41
C GLU A 616 14.93 5.27 -7.90
N PRO A 617 15.86 5.62 -6.98
CA PRO A 617 15.60 5.66 -5.54
C PRO A 617 14.75 6.87 -5.09
N ASN A 618 13.83 6.66 -4.13
CA ASN A 618 12.92 7.69 -3.61
C ASN A 618 13.57 8.65 -2.57
N TYR A 619 14.61 9.40 -2.96
CA TYR A 619 15.33 10.31 -2.04
C TYR A 619 14.46 11.38 -1.39
N PHE A 620 13.43 11.86 -2.09
CA PHE A 620 12.50 12.87 -1.56
C PHE A 620 11.67 12.33 -0.38
N ALA A 621 11.25 11.06 -0.45
CA ALA A 621 10.45 10.42 0.60
C ALA A 621 11.30 10.21 1.86
N ALA A 622 12.55 9.75 1.69
CA ALA A 622 13.52 9.64 2.79
C ALA A 622 13.91 11.02 3.37
N GLY A 623 14.00 12.07 2.54
CA GLY A 623 14.23 13.44 2.98
C GLY A 623 13.09 13.98 3.85
N LEU A 624 11.85 13.86 3.39
CA LEU A 624 10.66 14.29 4.15
C LEU A 624 10.49 13.50 5.45
N GLN A 625 10.80 12.21 5.45
CA GLN A 625 10.84 11.36 6.63
C GLN A 625 11.75 11.93 7.72
N LEU A 626 12.99 12.23 7.35
CA LEU A 626 14.01 12.70 8.27
C LEU A 626 13.70 14.12 8.76
N ALA A 627 13.10 14.96 7.92
CA ALA A 627 12.66 16.28 8.35
C ALA A 627 11.60 16.22 9.44
N PHE A 628 10.63 15.33 9.28
CA PHE A 628 9.57 15.11 10.25
C PHE A 628 10.11 14.58 11.58
N LEU A 629 10.98 13.56 11.54
CA LEU A 629 11.60 13.00 12.75
C LEU A 629 12.47 14.05 13.48
N ALA A 630 13.15 14.92 12.74
CA ALA A 630 13.92 16.02 13.32
C ALA A 630 13.02 17.05 14.02
N ASP A 631 11.88 17.40 13.41
CA ASP A 631 10.91 18.35 13.96
C ASP A 631 10.29 17.86 15.27
N GLN A 632 9.90 16.59 15.31
CA GLN A 632 9.36 15.98 16.53
C GLN A 632 10.36 15.98 17.67
N ARG A 633 11.60 15.54 17.40
CA ARG A 633 12.64 15.53 18.41
C ARG A 633 12.96 16.94 18.91
N GLN A 634 12.96 17.91 18.01
CA GLN A 634 13.15 19.31 18.36
C GLN A 634 12.04 19.81 19.30
N ALA A 635 10.78 19.40 19.06
CA ALA A 635 9.65 19.74 19.91
C ALA A 635 9.70 19.05 21.30
N GLU A 636 10.20 17.82 21.38
CA GLU A 636 10.44 17.11 22.65
C GLU A 636 11.51 17.79 23.50
N LEU A 637 12.66 18.13 22.90
CA LEU A 637 13.77 18.80 23.59
C LEU A 637 13.36 20.20 24.06
N GLY A 638 12.59 20.95 23.25
CA GLY A 638 12.04 22.25 23.63
C GLY A 638 10.97 22.20 24.75
N ARG A 639 10.29 21.07 24.97
CA ARG A 639 9.42 20.86 26.14
C ARG A 639 10.24 20.51 27.39
N SER A 640 11.35 19.77 27.23
CA SER A 640 12.24 19.42 28.34
C SER A 640 12.97 20.63 28.94
N GLU A 641 13.27 21.68 28.17
CA GLU A 641 13.77 22.98 28.67
C GLU A 641 12.77 23.65 29.63
N ALA A 642 11.47 23.54 29.37
CA ALA A 642 10.45 24.12 30.24
C ALA A 642 10.31 23.36 31.58
N GLU A 643 10.59 22.05 31.59
CA GLU A 643 10.58 21.21 32.80
C GLU A 643 11.90 21.29 33.59
N THR A 644 13.06 21.31 32.93
CA THR A 644 14.38 21.45 33.61
C THR A 644 14.55 22.84 34.25
N VAL A 645 14.09 23.91 33.59
CA VAL A 645 14.05 25.25 34.19
C VAL A 645 13.05 25.33 35.36
N ALA A 646 12.00 24.50 35.36
CA ALA A 646 11.04 24.43 36.48
C ALA A 646 11.57 23.62 37.67
N ASP A 647 12.34 22.55 37.44
CA ASP A 647 12.94 21.73 38.49
C ASP A 647 14.19 22.39 39.12
N GLU A 648 15.07 23.02 38.33
CA GLU A 648 16.25 23.72 38.84
C GLU A 648 15.91 25.01 39.62
N ALA A 649 14.74 25.62 39.36
CA ALA A 649 14.23 26.74 40.16
C ALA A 649 13.85 26.35 41.61
N THR A 650 13.87 25.06 41.96
CA THR A 650 13.52 24.56 43.30
C THR A 650 14.70 24.04 44.13
N ALA A 651 15.92 23.98 43.57
CA ALA A 651 17.11 23.47 44.26
C ALA A 651 18.21 24.54 44.39
N ASP A 652 18.45 24.99 45.62
CA ASP A 652 19.49 25.95 45.99
C ASP A 652 20.89 25.29 45.94
N THR A 653 21.58 25.33 44.80
CA THR A 653 23.02 25.04 44.70
C THR A 653 23.74 25.79 43.56
N ASP A 654 24.81 26.49 43.94
CA ASP A 654 25.99 26.98 43.22
C ASP A 654 25.89 27.45 41.75
N ALA A 655 26.01 28.77 41.58
CA ALA A 655 26.04 29.51 40.31
C ALA A 655 27.37 29.40 39.53
N GLY A 656 27.88 28.18 39.30
CA GLY A 656 29.15 27.94 38.60
C GLY A 656 29.13 26.88 37.49
N ALA A 657 28.01 26.19 37.26
CA ALA A 657 27.93 25.04 36.33
C ALA A 657 26.81 25.14 35.28
N LEU A 658 26.26 26.34 35.04
CA LEU A 658 25.12 26.56 34.13
C LEU A 658 25.48 26.89 32.67
N ASP A 659 26.69 26.57 32.18
CA ASP A 659 27.13 27.07 30.85
C ASP A 659 27.54 25.98 29.84
N ALA A 660 27.48 24.69 30.17
CA ALA A 660 27.87 23.60 29.26
C ALA A 660 26.67 22.80 28.73
N ALA A 661 25.79 22.33 29.62
CA ALA A 661 24.61 21.55 29.25
C ALA A 661 23.60 22.35 28.41
N ALA A 662 23.39 23.63 28.74
CA ALA A 662 22.53 24.54 27.97
C ALA A 662 23.11 24.82 26.56
N VAL A 663 24.44 24.94 26.43
CA VAL A 663 25.11 25.12 25.15
C VAL A 663 24.98 23.87 24.29
N GLN A 664 25.17 22.69 24.88
CA GLN A 664 25.03 21.40 24.19
C GLN A 664 23.59 21.16 23.71
N LEU A 665 22.59 21.49 24.53
CA LEU A 665 21.18 21.38 24.15
C LEU A 665 20.81 22.34 23.01
N ALA A 666 21.32 23.58 23.05
CA ALA A 666 21.13 24.54 21.97
C ALA A 666 21.78 24.07 20.65
N GLU A 667 22.95 23.43 20.71
CA GLU A 667 23.61 22.82 19.54
C GLU A 667 22.80 21.65 18.97
N GLN A 668 22.18 20.82 19.82
CA GLN A 668 21.31 19.72 19.40
C GLN A 668 20.03 20.22 18.72
N ILE A 669 19.38 21.23 19.29
CA ILE A 669 18.19 21.88 18.71
C ILE A 669 18.52 22.50 17.34
N ALA A 670 19.68 23.14 17.22
CA ALA A 670 20.14 23.73 15.96
C ALA A 670 20.41 22.66 14.88
N LEU A 671 21.00 21.51 15.26
CA LEU A 671 21.23 20.39 14.34
C LEU A 671 19.93 19.74 13.85
N LEU A 672 18.92 19.63 14.72
CA LEU A 672 17.59 19.13 14.35
C LEU A 672 16.86 20.11 13.42
N ALA A 673 16.94 21.42 13.69
CA ALA A 673 16.41 22.44 12.79
C ALA A 673 17.10 22.41 11.40
N GLU A 674 18.41 22.17 11.37
CA GLU A 674 19.17 21.99 10.13
C GLU A 674 18.68 20.75 9.37
N ALA A 675 18.56 19.61 10.05
CA ALA A 675 18.06 18.36 9.47
C ALA A 675 16.63 18.49 8.91
N LYS A 676 15.74 19.18 9.63
CA LYS A 676 14.39 19.53 9.17
C LYS A 676 14.43 20.31 7.87
N SER A 677 15.18 21.42 7.84
CA SER A 677 15.30 22.26 6.65
C SER A 677 15.91 21.51 5.46
N LEU A 678 16.88 20.63 5.70
CA LEU A 678 17.51 19.81 4.67
C LEU A 678 16.53 18.79 4.08
N GLY A 679 15.75 18.12 4.92
CA GLY A 679 14.74 17.16 4.46
C GLY A 679 13.56 17.81 3.73
N GLU A 680 13.10 18.99 4.17
CA GLU A 680 12.09 19.79 3.46
C GLU A 680 12.61 20.25 2.08
N ARG A 681 13.90 20.63 1.99
CA ARG A 681 14.54 20.97 0.71
C ARG A 681 14.63 19.79 -0.24
N LEU A 682 14.92 18.59 0.25
CA LEU A 682 14.88 17.36 -0.56
C LEU A 682 13.47 17.00 -1.01
N GLY A 683 12.46 17.29 -0.18
CA GLY A 683 11.06 17.17 -0.55
C GLY A 683 10.64 18.14 -1.66
N ALA A 684 11.17 19.37 -1.65
CA ALA A 684 10.90 20.39 -2.68
C ALA A 684 11.76 20.21 -3.94
N ALA A 685 12.95 19.63 -3.82
CA ALA A 685 13.90 19.39 -4.91
C ALA A 685 14.57 18.01 -4.74
N THR A 686 14.04 17.00 -5.43
CA THR A 686 14.42 15.58 -5.33
C THR A 686 15.89 15.26 -5.60
N TYR A 687 16.63 16.20 -6.21
CA TYR A 687 18.03 16.05 -6.62
C TYR A 687 18.98 17.05 -5.94
N ASP A 688 18.60 17.62 -4.78
CA ASP A 688 19.54 18.42 -3.98
C ASP A 688 20.58 17.52 -3.29
N ASP A 689 21.59 17.08 -4.05
CA ASP A 689 22.70 16.26 -3.58
C ASP A 689 23.45 16.86 -2.38
N SER A 690 23.41 18.19 -2.24
CA SER A 690 24.03 18.88 -1.11
C SER A 690 23.20 18.69 0.16
N ALA A 691 21.88 18.85 0.04
CA ALA A 691 20.96 18.57 1.13
C ALA A 691 20.96 17.09 1.51
N ARG A 692 20.97 16.19 0.51
CA ARG A 692 21.04 14.72 0.69
C ARG A 692 22.25 14.30 1.51
N ARG A 693 23.46 14.69 1.06
CA ARG A 693 24.70 14.30 1.74
C ARG A 693 24.78 14.89 3.15
N ARG A 694 24.43 16.16 3.31
CA ARG A 694 24.47 16.82 4.63
C ARG A 694 23.47 16.21 5.62
N LEU A 695 22.26 15.89 5.15
CA LEU A 695 21.25 15.23 5.97
C LEU A 695 21.71 13.83 6.39
N LYS A 696 22.27 13.04 5.45
CA LYS A 696 22.84 11.73 5.75
C LYS A 696 24.01 11.82 6.74
N GLU A 697 24.91 12.79 6.58
CA GLU A 697 26.03 13.02 7.50
C GLU A 697 25.58 13.31 8.94
N ILE A 698 24.52 14.12 9.11
CA ILE A 698 23.96 14.45 10.43
C ILE A 698 23.45 13.17 11.10
N VAL A 699 22.72 12.34 10.37
CA VAL A 699 22.11 11.10 10.90
C VAL A 699 23.16 9.99 11.12
N ASP A 700 24.13 9.83 10.22
CA ASP A 700 25.22 8.84 10.35
C ASP A 700 26.15 9.18 11.52
N ARG A 701 26.38 10.47 11.79
CA ARG A 701 27.16 10.91 12.96
C ARG A 701 26.49 10.49 14.26
N ASP A 702 25.17 10.69 14.36
CA ASP A 702 24.39 10.27 15.52
C ASP A 702 24.41 8.74 15.69
N LYS A 703 24.19 7.98 14.60
CA LYS A 703 24.30 6.50 14.57
C LYS A 703 25.64 6.00 15.07
N LYS A 704 26.74 6.68 14.70
CA LYS A 704 28.09 6.32 15.12
C LYS A 704 28.29 6.55 16.62
N LEU A 705 27.82 7.68 17.15
CA LEU A 705 27.91 8.01 18.57
C LEU A 705 27.09 7.03 19.42
N LEU A 706 25.89 6.64 18.95
CA LEU A 706 25.10 5.57 19.57
C LEU A 706 25.89 4.27 19.68
N ALA A 707 26.51 3.83 18.57
CA ALA A 707 27.28 2.60 18.54
C ALA A 707 28.56 2.64 19.39
N GLU A 708 29.14 3.83 19.62
CA GLU A 708 30.27 4.02 20.54
C GLU A 708 29.81 3.97 22.01
N TYR A 709 28.67 4.61 22.31
CA TYR A 709 28.03 4.54 23.63
C TYR A 709 27.67 3.10 24.01
N GLU A 710 26.95 2.38 23.14
CA GLU A 710 26.56 0.98 23.38
C GLU A 710 27.77 0.04 23.56
N ARG A 711 28.85 0.28 22.81
CA ARG A 711 30.11 -0.47 22.97
C ARG A 711 30.77 -0.21 24.32
N ALA A 712 30.84 1.04 24.76
CA ALA A 712 31.40 1.40 26.07
C ALA A 712 30.60 0.76 27.21
N VAL A 713 29.26 0.82 27.13
CA VAL A 713 28.35 0.17 28.09
C VAL A 713 28.55 -1.35 28.10
N ALA A 714 28.64 -1.99 26.93
CA ALA A 714 28.87 -3.43 26.82
C ALA A 714 30.26 -3.87 27.31
N ALA A 715 31.26 -3.00 27.19
CA ALA A 715 32.63 -3.23 27.67
C ALA A 715 32.81 -2.92 29.17
N GLY A 716 31.81 -2.31 29.83
CA GLY A 716 31.94 -1.83 31.21
C GLY A 716 32.89 -0.63 31.34
N GLU A 717 33.14 0.07 30.23
CA GLU A 717 33.92 1.30 30.18
C GLU A 717 33.02 2.50 30.49
N GLU A 718 33.61 3.60 30.95
CA GLU A 718 32.86 4.83 31.22
C GLU A 718 32.40 5.41 29.86
N PRO A 719 31.08 5.46 29.60
CA PRO A 719 30.58 5.93 28.32
C PRO A 719 30.92 7.42 28.13
N PRO A 720 30.90 7.94 26.89
CA PRO A 720 31.05 9.36 26.65
C PRO A 720 30.02 10.11 27.51
N ALA A 721 30.51 10.96 28.42
CA ALA A 721 29.64 11.82 29.19
C ALA A 721 28.84 12.67 28.19
N GLU A 722 27.51 12.65 28.31
CA GLU A 722 26.56 13.47 27.53
C GLU A 722 26.22 12.98 26.10
N TYR A 723 26.23 11.68 25.81
CA TYR A 723 25.54 11.20 24.60
C TYR A 723 24.02 11.16 24.80
N VAL A 724 23.30 11.98 24.04
CA VAL A 724 21.84 11.93 23.89
C VAL A 724 21.54 11.64 22.43
N ALA A 725 20.80 10.56 22.16
CA ALA A 725 20.39 10.23 20.80
C ALA A 725 19.57 11.39 20.20
N LEU A 726 20.06 11.93 19.09
CA LEU A 726 19.39 12.99 18.33
C LEU A 726 18.30 12.41 17.43
N PHE A 727 18.46 11.18 16.94
CA PHE A 727 17.48 10.55 16.07
C PHE A 727 17.07 9.17 16.58
N PRO A 728 15.82 8.75 16.31
CA PRO A 728 15.39 7.40 16.61
C PRO A 728 15.90 6.40 15.55
N PRO A 729 15.92 5.07 15.83
CA PRO A 729 16.49 4.06 14.93
C PRO A 729 15.96 4.10 13.48
N GLU A 730 14.70 4.48 13.30
CA GLU A 730 14.02 4.58 12.01
C GLU A 730 14.65 5.67 11.12
N ALA A 731 15.24 6.70 11.71
CA ALA A 731 15.98 7.72 10.97
C ALA A 731 17.24 7.13 10.32
N TYR A 732 17.90 6.19 11.00
CA TYR A 732 19.12 5.56 10.47
C TYR A 732 18.81 4.67 9.25
N GLU A 733 17.65 4.02 9.23
CA GLU A 733 17.17 3.23 8.08
C GLU A 733 16.75 4.15 6.93
N ALA A 734 16.04 5.24 7.21
CA ALA A 734 15.69 6.25 6.21
C ALA A 734 16.94 6.91 5.60
N ALA A 735 17.98 7.16 6.40
CA ALA A 735 19.25 7.70 5.94
C ALA A 735 20.08 6.70 5.11
N ASP A 736 19.81 5.39 5.22
CA ASP A 736 20.43 4.38 4.36
C ASP A 736 19.86 4.41 2.93
N VAL A 737 18.65 4.94 2.73
CA VAL A 737 18.09 5.23 1.39
C VAL A 737 18.80 6.43 0.75
N LEU A 738 19.37 7.35 1.54
CA LEU A 738 20.12 8.51 1.05
C LEU A 738 21.58 8.18 0.67
N LYS A 739 21.97 6.88 0.66
CA LYS A 739 23.30 6.44 0.23
C LYS A 739 23.49 6.64 -1.28
N ASP A 740 24.73 6.87 -1.69
CA ASP A 740 25.10 6.92 -3.11
C ASP A 740 24.95 5.51 -3.74
N ASP A 741 24.44 5.43 -4.97
CA ASP A 741 24.28 4.16 -5.70
C ASP A 741 25.62 3.43 -5.91
N GLU A 742 25.68 2.14 -5.56
CA GLU A 742 26.81 1.26 -5.85
C GLU A 742 26.74 0.66 -7.27
N THR A 743 27.06 1.48 -8.28
CA THR A 743 27.46 1.04 -9.63
C THR A 743 28.73 1.79 -10.08
N PRO A 744 29.45 1.37 -11.15
CA PRO A 744 30.83 1.82 -11.45
C PRO A 744 31.01 3.35 -11.43
N GLY A 745 31.43 3.88 -10.27
CA GLY A 745 31.70 5.28 -9.99
C GLY A 745 30.67 6.29 -10.54
N ALA A 746 29.63 6.60 -9.76
CA ALA A 746 28.67 7.69 -10.02
C ALA A 746 29.33 9.09 -10.07
N PHE A 747 30.50 9.26 -9.42
CA PHE A 747 31.24 10.53 -9.44
C PHE A 747 32.21 10.63 -10.62
N ARG A 748 32.32 11.84 -11.18
CA ARG A 748 33.40 12.19 -12.11
C ARG A 748 34.75 12.01 -11.39
N LYS A 749 35.64 11.22 -11.99
CA LYS A 749 37.03 11.07 -11.57
C LYS A 749 37.71 12.45 -11.47
N VAL A 750 38.50 12.67 -10.41
CA VAL A 750 39.08 14.00 -10.11
C VAL A 750 40.06 14.48 -11.20
N GLY A 751 40.73 13.55 -11.87
CA GLY A 751 41.58 13.79 -13.02
C GLY A 751 40.78 13.83 -14.34
N PRO A 752 41.33 14.46 -15.39
CA PRO A 752 40.74 14.41 -16.72
C PRO A 752 40.67 12.98 -17.27
N SER A 753 39.65 12.69 -18.08
CA SER A 753 39.61 11.43 -18.84
C SER A 753 40.82 11.33 -19.77
N LEU A 754 41.45 10.16 -19.76
CA LEU A 754 42.59 9.81 -20.61
C LEU A 754 42.17 8.91 -21.78
N ARG A 755 40.86 8.68 -21.98
CA ARG A 755 40.33 7.80 -23.03
C ARG A 755 40.75 8.20 -24.45
N TYR A 756 40.95 9.49 -24.70
CA TYR A 756 41.24 10.05 -26.03
C TYR A 756 42.55 10.88 -26.02
N ILE A 757 43.47 10.56 -25.12
CA ILE A 757 44.63 11.43 -24.82
C ILE A 757 45.55 11.66 -26.03
N ASP A 758 45.67 10.71 -26.96
CA ASP A 758 46.46 10.85 -28.20
C ASP A 758 45.93 11.96 -29.12
N ALA A 759 44.64 12.28 -29.05
CA ALA A 759 44.05 13.35 -29.84
C ALA A 759 44.43 14.75 -29.33
N LYS A 760 45.04 14.86 -28.14
CA LYS A 760 45.18 16.12 -27.40
C LYS A 760 46.61 16.56 -27.12
N VAL A 761 47.53 15.66 -26.78
CA VAL A 761 48.89 16.01 -26.29
C VAL A 761 49.97 15.15 -26.94
N GLY A 762 51.19 15.69 -27.03
CA GLY A 762 52.37 14.99 -27.55
C GLY A 762 53.16 14.20 -26.50
N ALA A 763 54.18 13.46 -26.97
CA ALA A 763 54.97 12.54 -26.16
C ALA A 763 55.84 13.28 -25.12
N ALA A 764 56.53 14.36 -25.52
CA ALA A 764 57.39 15.12 -24.61
C ALA A 764 56.59 15.78 -23.47
N PHE A 765 55.38 16.26 -23.76
CA PHE A 765 54.50 16.81 -22.73
C PHE A 765 54.05 15.73 -21.73
N LEU A 766 53.67 14.54 -22.20
CA LEU A 766 53.25 13.46 -21.32
C LEU A 766 54.38 12.99 -20.41
N ASP A 767 55.60 12.85 -20.93
CA ASP A 767 56.76 12.45 -20.12
C ASP A 767 57.04 13.47 -19.01
N ASP A 768 57.08 14.77 -19.35
CA ASP A 768 57.33 15.81 -18.36
C ASP A 768 56.18 15.94 -17.35
N TRP A 769 54.92 15.81 -17.80
CA TRP A 769 53.75 15.86 -16.93
C TRP A 769 53.67 14.66 -15.96
N ILE A 770 54.04 13.45 -16.41
CA ILE A 770 54.07 12.26 -15.55
C ILE A 770 55.23 12.36 -14.56
N ARG A 771 56.39 12.86 -14.99
CA ARG A 771 57.58 13.07 -14.15
C ARG A 771 57.29 14.08 -13.03
N GLU A 772 56.86 15.29 -13.39
CA GLU A 772 56.66 16.40 -12.46
C GLU A 772 55.52 17.33 -12.91
N PRO A 773 54.25 17.06 -12.54
CA PRO A 773 53.10 17.85 -12.98
C PRO A 773 53.20 19.35 -12.63
N LYS A 774 53.93 19.67 -11.55
CA LYS A 774 54.12 21.04 -11.06
C LYS A 774 55.08 21.86 -11.93
N HIS A 775 55.93 21.21 -12.73
CA HIS A 775 56.83 21.87 -13.65
C HIS A 775 56.07 22.67 -14.73
N PHE A 776 54.98 22.09 -15.28
CA PHE A 776 54.09 22.81 -16.20
C PHE A 776 53.02 23.64 -15.46
N ARG A 777 52.44 23.10 -14.39
CA ARG A 777 51.35 23.76 -13.64
C ARG A 777 51.61 23.73 -12.14
N PRO A 778 52.14 24.82 -11.55
CA PRO A 778 52.40 24.90 -10.11
C PRO A 778 51.17 24.62 -9.23
N SER A 779 49.97 24.92 -9.73
CA SER A 779 48.68 24.68 -9.06
C SER A 779 48.12 23.26 -9.26
N SER A 780 48.86 22.37 -9.92
CA SER A 780 48.41 20.99 -10.18
C SER A 780 48.20 20.22 -8.87
N ARG A 781 47.09 19.49 -8.81
CA ARG A 781 46.76 18.57 -7.70
C ARG A 781 47.20 17.12 -7.97
N MET A 782 47.74 16.84 -9.16
CA MET A 782 48.30 15.51 -9.47
C MET A 782 49.55 15.30 -8.61
N PRO A 783 49.63 14.19 -7.84
CA PRO A 783 50.83 13.88 -7.08
C PRO A 783 52.04 13.69 -7.98
N GLN A 784 53.21 14.09 -7.50
CA GLN A 784 54.50 13.73 -8.11
C GLN A 784 54.92 12.37 -7.57
N PHE A 785 55.11 11.40 -8.45
CA PHE A 785 55.47 10.02 -8.09
C PHE A 785 56.94 9.70 -8.35
N PHE A 786 57.62 10.51 -9.16
CA PHE A 786 58.98 10.29 -9.67
C PHE A 786 59.91 11.44 -9.27
N ASP A 787 61.21 11.22 -9.37
CA ASP A 787 62.26 12.22 -9.07
C ASP A 787 62.28 12.66 -7.59
N LEU A 788 61.90 11.75 -6.67
CA LEU A 788 61.83 11.99 -5.22
C LEU A 788 63.04 11.35 -4.49
N HIS A 789 64.25 11.65 -4.93
CA HIS A 789 65.46 10.91 -4.54
C HIS A 789 66.22 11.43 -3.33
N ASP A 790 65.77 12.53 -2.70
CA ASP A 790 66.49 13.22 -1.61
C ASP A 790 66.85 12.32 -0.42
N HIS A 791 66.15 11.20 -0.27
CA HIS A 791 66.34 10.24 0.82
C HIS A 791 67.28 9.06 0.46
N LEU A 792 67.73 8.95 -0.79
CA LEU A 792 68.53 7.83 -1.27
C LEU A 792 70.04 8.14 -1.20
N PRO A 793 70.89 7.18 -0.82
CA PRO A 793 72.35 7.35 -0.83
C PRO A 793 72.88 7.44 -2.28
N GLY A 794 73.85 8.32 -2.53
CA GLY A 794 74.26 8.78 -3.88
C GLY A 794 74.73 7.74 -4.91
N GLY A 795 74.83 6.46 -4.57
CA GLY A 795 75.05 5.36 -5.52
C GLY A 795 73.77 4.71 -6.06
N GLU A 796 72.65 4.81 -5.33
CA GLU A 796 71.35 4.20 -5.70
C GLU A 796 70.48 5.14 -6.54
N VAL A 797 70.81 6.43 -6.55
CA VAL A 797 70.07 7.47 -7.30
C VAL A 797 70.12 7.20 -8.80
N GLY A 798 71.30 6.94 -9.37
CA GLY A 798 71.45 6.73 -10.81
C GLY A 798 70.75 5.47 -11.33
N HIS A 799 70.71 4.39 -10.53
CA HIS A 799 69.98 3.19 -10.88
C HIS A 799 68.46 3.41 -10.81
N THR A 800 67.98 4.09 -9.77
CA THR A 800 66.56 4.43 -9.61
C THR A 800 66.08 5.34 -10.75
N GLN A 801 66.85 6.36 -11.13
CA GLN A 801 66.53 7.25 -12.26
C GLN A 801 66.37 6.50 -13.59
N GLN A 802 67.20 5.48 -13.83
CA GLN A 802 67.11 4.65 -15.03
C GLN A 802 65.81 3.82 -15.06
N LEU A 803 65.40 3.26 -13.91
CA LEU A 803 64.16 2.48 -13.79
C LEU A 803 62.91 3.37 -13.89
N GLU A 804 62.91 4.54 -13.24
CA GLU A 804 61.82 5.51 -13.31
C GLU A 804 61.62 6.04 -14.73
N ALA A 805 62.72 6.30 -15.46
CA ALA A 805 62.65 6.69 -16.86
C ALA A 805 61.97 5.61 -17.74
N ALA A 806 62.14 4.34 -17.41
CA ALA A 806 61.43 3.24 -18.09
C ALA A 806 59.94 3.18 -17.68
N GLU A 807 59.60 3.38 -16.40
CA GLU A 807 58.20 3.44 -15.94
C GLU A 807 57.41 4.58 -16.59
N ILE A 808 57.99 5.79 -16.66
CA ILE A 808 57.36 6.96 -17.28
C ILE A 808 57.06 6.67 -18.76
N LYS A 809 58.03 6.13 -19.49
CA LYS A 809 57.88 5.79 -20.91
C LYS A 809 56.89 4.64 -21.11
N GLY A 810 56.81 3.70 -20.17
CA GLY A 810 55.79 2.65 -20.13
C GLY A 810 54.37 3.22 -19.97
N ILE A 811 54.15 4.11 -18.98
CA ILE A 811 52.85 4.78 -18.80
C ILE A 811 52.46 5.54 -20.08
N ARG A 812 53.38 6.34 -20.66
CA ARG A 812 53.15 7.05 -21.91
C ARG A 812 52.74 6.10 -23.03
N HIS A 813 53.50 5.02 -23.24
CA HIS A 813 53.22 4.05 -24.30
C HIS A 813 51.83 3.44 -24.12
N TYR A 814 51.49 2.98 -22.92
CA TYR A 814 50.17 2.37 -22.64
C TYR A 814 49.03 3.36 -22.87
N LEU A 815 49.17 4.61 -22.41
CA LEU A 815 48.14 5.64 -22.58
C LEU A 815 47.90 5.99 -24.05
N LEU A 816 48.96 6.07 -24.87
CA LEU A 816 48.85 6.37 -26.29
C LEU A 816 48.31 5.17 -27.08
N ALA A 817 48.84 3.96 -26.83
CA ALA A 817 48.43 2.74 -27.51
C ALA A 817 46.99 2.33 -27.18
N SER A 818 46.54 2.60 -25.95
CA SER A 818 45.17 2.29 -25.49
C SER A 818 44.19 3.45 -25.74
N SER A 819 44.64 4.56 -26.32
CA SER A 819 43.79 5.72 -26.62
C SER A 819 42.77 5.35 -27.70
N GLN A 820 41.52 5.71 -27.46
CA GLN A 820 40.44 5.57 -28.43
C GLN A 820 40.52 6.70 -29.48
N PRO A 821 40.05 6.47 -30.71
CA PRO A 821 39.99 7.51 -31.74
C PRO A 821 38.95 8.57 -31.37
N PHE A 822 39.29 9.85 -31.59
CA PHE A 822 38.38 10.99 -31.41
C PHE A 822 38.32 11.82 -32.68
N ALA A 823 37.13 12.01 -33.24
CA ALA A 823 36.89 12.82 -34.43
C ALA A 823 36.07 14.08 -34.08
N PRO A 824 36.65 15.30 -34.25
CA PRO A 824 35.89 16.54 -34.10
C PRO A 824 34.87 16.70 -35.24
N VAL A 825 33.71 17.29 -34.99
CA VAL A 825 32.66 17.45 -36.00
C VAL A 825 32.52 18.90 -36.40
N ALA A 826 33.24 19.28 -37.45
CA ALA A 826 32.99 20.54 -38.15
C ALA A 826 32.40 20.26 -39.54
N ALA A 827 31.44 21.10 -39.95
CA ALA A 827 30.90 21.09 -41.31
C ALA A 827 32.01 21.54 -42.27
N GLY A 828 32.75 20.59 -42.86
CA GLY A 828 33.85 20.87 -43.80
C GLY A 828 35.12 20.02 -43.61
N GLY A 829 35.22 19.25 -42.53
CA GLY A 829 36.38 18.39 -42.22
C GLY A 829 37.58 19.12 -41.62
N ASP A 830 38.54 18.35 -41.11
CA ASP A 830 39.69 18.85 -40.32
C ASP A 830 40.49 19.96 -41.04
N ALA A 831 40.71 19.83 -42.36
CA ALA A 831 41.46 20.82 -43.13
C ALA A 831 40.78 22.20 -43.19
N ALA A 832 39.45 22.24 -43.22
CA ALA A 832 38.69 23.49 -43.24
C ALA A 832 38.76 24.21 -41.89
N VAL A 833 38.70 23.45 -40.78
CA VAL A 833 38.84 23.98 -39.43
C VAL A 833 40.22 24.57 -39.20
N VAL A 834 41.27 23.85 -39.61
CA VAL A 834 42.65 24.33 -39.52
C VAL A 834 42.85 25.62 -40.32
N ALA A 835 42.28 25.69 -41.53
CA ALA A 835 42.33 26.91 -42.34
C ALA A 835 41.59 28.07 -41.67
N ALA A 836 40.42 27.81 -41.07
CA ALA A 836 39.66 28.82 -40.32
C ALA A 836 40.42 29.32 -39.09
N ILE A 837 41.04 28.44 -38.30
CA ILE A 837 41.87 28.83 -37.14
C ILE A 837 43.08 29.67 -37.58
N LYS A 838 43.72 29.34 -38.71
CA LYS A 838 44.87 30.09 -39.24
C LYS A 838 44.47 31.47 -39.80
N ALA A 839 43.24 31.61 -40.30
CA ALA A 839 42.68 32.87 -40.79
C ALA A 839 41.97 33.70 -39.71
N ALA A 840 41.79 33.13 -38.50
CA ALA A 840 41.10 33.74 -37.39
C ALA A 840 41.94 34.83 -36.72
N ASP A 841 41.27 35.74 -36.01
CA ASP A 841 41.88 36.92 -35.40
C ASP A 841 41.91 36.77 -33.87
N ALA A 842 43.12 36.78 -33.31
CA ALA A 842 43.35 36.62 -31.88
C ALA A 842 42.77 37.78 -31.05
N ASP A 843 42.74 39.01 -31.58
CA ASP A 843 42.17 40.16 -30.85
C ASP A 843 40.64 40.04 -30.76
N ARG A 844 39.99 39.55 -31.82
CA ARG A 844 38.55 39.20 -31.76
C ARG A 844 38.29 38.04 -30.81
N GLY A 845 39.14 37.02 -30.85
CA GLY A 845 39.08 35.89 -29.95
C GLY A 845 39.18 36.28 -28.48
N LYS A 846 40.03 37.26 -28.17
CA LYS A 846 40.16 37.83 -26.83
C LYS A 846 38.88 38.50 -26.36
N VAL A 847 38.24 39.30 -27.21
CA VAL A 847 36.94 39.93 -26.91
C VAL A 847 35.87 38.86 -26.67
N GLN A 848 35.81 37.84 -27.52
CA GLN A 848 34.88 36.71 -27.37
C GLN A 848 35.12 35.92 -26.08
N PHE A 849 36.38 35.75 -25.68
CA PHE A 849 36.75 35.08 -24.43
C PHE A 849 36.28 35.86 -23.20
N GLU A 850 36.36 37.19 -23.24
CA GLU A 850 35.89 38.08 -22.17
C GLU A 850 34.36 38.09 -22.05
N ILE A 851 33.65 38.32 -23.17
CA ILE A 851 32.19 38.46 -23.15
C ILE A 851 31.43 37.12 -23.22
N GLY A 852 32.08 36.06 -23.70
CA GLY A 852 31.51 34.72 -23.87
C GLY A 852 31.37 33.93 -22.57
N GLY A 853 31.65 34.55 -21.42
CA GLY A 853 31.51 33.94 -20.10
C GLY A 853 32.63 32.95 -19.74
N CYS A 854 33.71 32.88 -20.52
CA CYS A 854 34.83 31.98 -20.23
C CYS A 854 35.53 32.36 -18.92
N LEU A 855 35.67 33.66 -18.64
CA LEU A 855 36.29 34.19 -17.42
C LEU A 855 35.49 33.91 -16.13
N ALA A 856 34.21 33.53 -16.24
CA ALA A 856 33.41 33.13 -15.08
C ALA A 856 33.93 31.83 -14.44
N CYS A 857 34.68 31.01 -15.20
CA CYS A 857 35.23 29.75 -14.73
C CYS A 857 36.73 29.64 -14.93
N HIS A 858 37.32 30.24 -15.97
CA HIS A 858 38.72 30.06 -16.33
C HIS A 858 39.56 31.31 -16.06
N SER A 859 40.73 31.12 -15.46
CA SER A 859 41.77 32.16 -15.38
C SER A 859 42.65 32.17 -16.63
N ASN A 860 43.19 33.34 -16.96
CA ASN A 860 44.18 33.55 -18.02
C ASN A 860 45.10 34.72 -17.61
N GLN A 861 46.38 34.69 -18.00
CA GLN A 861 47.36 35.74 -17.71
C GLN A 861 46.90 37.15 -18.12
N ASP A 862 46.15 37.27 -19.22
CA ASP A 862 45.64 38.55 -19.71
C ASP A 862 44.52 39.13 -18.82
N PHE A 863 43.92 38.29 -17.97
CA PHE A 863 42.78 38.60 -17.11
C PHE A 863 43.00 38.05 -15.68
N PRO A 864 43.93 38.63 -14.91
CA PRO A 864 44.28 38.12 -13.58
C PRO A 864 43.11 38.24 -12.58
N GLY A 865 42.88 37.20 -11.78
CA GLY A 865 41.92 37.20 -10.67
C GLY A 865 40.48 36.80 -11.00
N GLN A 866 40.20 36.27 -12.19
CA GLN A 866 38.87 35.79 -12.59
C GLN A 866 38.80 34.25 -12.59
N GLY A 867 37.65 33.67 -12.16
CA GLY A 867 37.25 32.26 -12.24
C GLY A 867 38.29 31.19 -11.86
N ASN A 868 38.10 30.46 -10.75
CA ASN A 868 38.99 29.35 -10.34
C ASN A 868 38.34 27.95 -10.41
N GLN A 869 37.16 27.85 -11.03
CA GLN A 869 36.38 26.62 -11.13
C GLN A 869 36.86 25.74 -12.29
N GLY A 870 37.35 26.36 -13.36
CA GLY A 870 38.01 25.74 -14.51
C GLY A 870 39.53 25.81 -14.40
N PRO A 871 40.26 24.99 -15.19
CA PRO A 871 41.71 25.06 -15.23
C PRO A 871 42.19 26.42 -15.75
N ASP A 872 43.32 26.89 -15.21
CA ASP A 872 44.08 28.00 -15.78
C ASP A 872 44.46 27.67 -17.24
N LEU A 873 44.11 28.58 -18.15
CA LEU A 873 44.34 28.45 -19.59
C LEU A 873 45.62 29.17 -20.05
N THR A 874 46.35 29.78 -19.13
CA THR A 874 47.68 30.34 -19.40
C THR A 874 48.63 29.28 -19.96
N GLY A 875 49.40 29.64 -21.00
CA GLY A 875 50.39 28.75 -21.62
C GLY A 875 49.82 27.51 -22.32
N LEU A 876 48.51 27.51 -22.64
CA LEU A 876 47.87 26.37 -23.32
C LEU A 876 48.52 26.04 -24.68
N ALA A 877 49.05 27.05 -25.37
CA ALA A 877 49.78 26.90 -26.62
C ALA A 877 50.94 25.90 -26.49
N ALA A 878 51.81 26.01 -25.48
CA ALA A 878 52.95 25.09 -25.33
C ALA A 878 52.55 23.63 -25.08
N LYS A 879 51.37 23.40 -24.50
CA LYS A 879 50.81 22.05 -24.31
C LYS A 879 50.25 21.45 -25.60
N LEU A 880 49.63 22.27 -26.45
CA LEU A 880 48.89 21.81 -27.63
C LEU A 880 49.66 21.96 -28.94
N ALA A 881 50.71 22.80 -28.97
CA ALA A 881 51.46 23.15 -30.17
C ALA A 881 52.84 22.49 -30.26
N SER A 882 53.36 21.89 -29.18
CA SER A 882 54.77 21.45 -29.11
C SER A 882 55.06 20.16 -29.89
N GLU A 883 54.16 19.19 -29.92
CA GLU A 883 54.36 17.93 -30.67
C GLU A 883 53.01 17.32 -31.08
N GLY A 884 52.63 17.45 -32.35
CA GLY A 884 51.35 16.91 -32.86
C GLY A 884 50.77 17.61 -34.10
N GLY A 885 51.41 18.68 -34.57
CA GLY A 885 50.93 19.44 -35.73
C GLY A 885 49.55 20.03 -35.47
N ASP A 886 48.60 19.78 -36.36
CA ASP A 886 47.24 20.35 -36.28
C ASP A 886 46.31 19.61 -35.28
N LYS A 887 46.75 18.49 -34.64
CA LYS A 887 45.91 17.68 -33.72
C LYS A 887 45.39 18.47 -32.50
N GLY A 888 46.28 19.18 -31.80
CA GLY A 888 45.94 19.95 -30.60
C GLY A 888 44.94 21.10 -30.86
N PRO A 889 45.16 21.94 -31.90
CA PRO A 889 44.19 22.95 -32.33
C PRO A 889 42.82 22.36 -32.73
N LEU A 890 42.79 21.25 -33.47
CA LEU A 890 41.57 20.56 -33.86
C LEU A 890 40.79 20.03 -32.65
N TRP A 891 41.50 19.47 -31.66
CA TRP A 891 40.91 19.06 -30.40
C TRP A 891 40.30 20.24 -29.65
N LEU A 892 41.01 21.37 -29.55
CA LEU A 892 40.53 22.54 -28.81
C LEU A 892 39.27 23.13 -29.46
N TYR A 893 39.25 23.20 -30.79
CA TYR A 893 38.06 23.61 -31.54
C TYR A 893 36.86 22.70 -31.25
N GLY A 894 37.04 21.38 -31.39
CA GLY A 894 35.98 20.40 -31.09
C GLY A 894 35.53 20.42 -29.61
N TRP A 895 36.45 20.70 -28.69
CA TRP A 895 36.16 20.82 -27.26
C TRP A 895 35.30 22.03 -26.95
N ILE A 896 35.58 23.20 -27.55
CA ILE A 896 34.76 24.41 -27.35
C ILE A 896 33.39 24.24 -28.01
N GLN A 897 33.35 23.63 -29.20
CA GLN A 897 32.12 23.39 -29.93
C GLN A 897 31.16 22.44 -29.19
N ASN A 898 31.66 21.30 -28.71
CA ASN A 898 30.85 20.35 -27.93
C ASN A 898 31.73 19.50 -26.99
N PRO A 899 31.98 19.95 -25.76
CA PRO A 899 32.90 19.29 -24.82
C PRO A 899 32.36 17.92 -24.35
N LYS A 900 31.03 17.72 -24.36
CA LYS A 900 30.40 16.46 -23.94
C LYS A 900 30.74 15.28 -24.84
N ARG A 901 31.16 15.53 -26.08
CA ARG A 901 31.60 14.48 -27.02
C ARG A 901 32.94 13.86 -26.66
N TYR A 902 33.83 14.65 -26.08
CA TYR A 902 35.12 14.16 -25.60
C TYR A 902 35.01 13.64 -24.17
N HIS A 903 34.14 14.23 -23.35
CA HIS A 903 33.94 13.77 -21.98
C HIS A 903 32.47 13.98 -21.55
N ALA A 904 31.68 12.91 -21.55
CA ALA A 904 30.24 12.97 -21.27
C ALA A 904 29.89 13.68 -19.94
N ARG A 905 30.71 13.47 -18.90
CA ARG A 905 30.53 14.06 -17.55
C ARG A 905 31.25 15.39 -17.33
N THR A 906 31.60 16.12 -18.40
CA THR A 906 32.36 17.38 -18.28
C THR A 906 31.50 18.49 -17.69
N LYS A 907 32.11 19.34 -16.85
CA LYS A 907 31.46 20.57 -16.33
C LYS A 907 31.54 21.74 -17.31
N MET A 908 32.37 21.63 -18.36
CA MET A 908 32.45 22.65 -19.40
C MET A 908 31.12 22.66 -20.16
N PRO A 909 30.36 23.78 -20.12
CA PRO A 909 29.11 23.88 -20.86
C PRO A 909 29.38 24.04 -22.36
N VAL A 910 28.36 23.83 -23.19
CA VAL A 910 28.37 24.30 -24.58
C VAL A 910 28.12 25.81 -24.51
N VAL A 911 29.17 26.60 -24.80
CA VAL A 911 29.09 28.07 -24.69
C VAL A 911 28.51 28.64 -25.99
N PRO A 912 27.40 29.39 -25.96
CA PRO A 912 26.82 29.99 -27.15
C PRO A 912 27.61 31.24 -27.56
N LEU A 913 28.69 31.05 -28.32
CA LEU A 913 29.45 32.16 -28.90
C LEU A 913 28.65 32.79 -30.06
N LYS A 914 28.46 34.11 -30.03
CA LYS A 914 27.73 34.86 -31.05
C LYS A 914 28.71 35.53 -32.00
N VAL A 915 28.34 35.68 -33.26
CA VAL A 915 29.14 36.48 -34.20
C VAL A 915 29.10 37.95 -33.78
N LEU A 916 30.27 38.61 -33.73
CA LEU A 916 30.35 40.03 -33.35
C LEU A 916 29.78 40.93 -34.46
N PRO A 917 29.11 42.05 -34.12
CA PRO A 917 28.56 42.97 -35.12
C PRO A 917 29.63 43.46 -36.10
N GLY A 918 29.36 43.33 -37.41
CA GLY A 918 30.30 43.71 -38.48
C GLY A 918 31.20 42.59 -39.00
N ASN A 919 31.13 41.37 -38.45
CA ASN A 919 31.96 40.22 -38.83
C ASN A 919 31.12 38.98 -39.17
N GLU A 920 30.02 39.15 -39.90
CA GLU A 920 29.00 38.12 -40.17
C GLU A 920 29.53 36.85 -40.90
N GLU A 921 30.76 36.89 -41.45
CA GLU A 921 31.41 35.78 -42.16
C GLU A 921 32.46 35.01 -41.33
N THR A 922 32.72 35.37 -40.07
CA THR A 922 33.82 34.78 -39.27
C THR A 922 33.34 33.71 -38.28
N ASP A 923 34.12 32.64 -38.09
CA ASP A 923 33.83 31.61 -37.09
C ASP A 923 34.28 32.05 -35.69
N PRO A 924 33.35 32.33 -34.75
CA PRO A 924 33.70 32.83 -33.43
C PRO A 924 34.44 31.79 -32.57
N ILE A 925 34.28 30.49 -32.84
CA ILE A 925 35.04 29.44 -32.14
C ILE A 925 36.50 29.46 -32.61
N ALA A 926 36.73 29.60 -33.92
CA ALA A 926 38.07 29.68 -34.49
C ALA A 926 38.86 30.89 -33.94
N ASP A 927 38.19 32.04 -33.76
CA ASP A 927 38.78 33.24 -33.15
C ASP A 927 39.22 32.98 -31.70
N VAL A 928 38.37 32.36 -30.87
CA VAL A 928 38.74 32.01 -29.48
C VAL A 928 39.89 30.99 -29.44
N VAL A 929 39.91 30.01 -30.36
CA VAL A 929 41.02 29.05 -30.47
C VAL A 929 42.32 29.76 -30.85
N ALA A 930 42.29 30.68 -31.83
CA ALA A 930 43.46 31.44 -32.24
C ALA A 930 44.03 32.28 -31.09
N TYR A 931 43.17 32.94 -30.31
CA TYR A 931 43.58 33.66 -29.10
C TYR A 931 44.25 32.76 -28.04
N LEU A 932 43.64 31.61 -27.73
CA LEU A 932 44.22 30.69 -26.73
C LEU A 932 45.55 30.07 -27.18
N LEU A 933 45.79 30.00 -28.49
CA LEU A 933 47.04 29.51 -29.08
C LEU A 933 48.10 30.60 -29.27
N SER A 934 47.76 31.89 -29.15
CA SER A 934 48.72 33.00 -29.25
C SER A 934 49.42 33.36 -27.93
N GLY A 935 49.05 32.71 -26.82
CA GLY A 935 49.65 32.98 -25.50
C GLY A 935 51.08 32.47 -25.37
N GLU A 936 52.02 33.35 -25.03
CA GLU A 936 53.42 33.01 -24.77
C GLU A 936 53.62 32.38 -23.37
N THR A 937 54.62 31.50 -23.22
CA THR A 937 54.98 30.87 -21.93
C THR A 937 56.47 30.56 -21.84
N GLU A 938 57.02 30.56 -20.63
CA GLU A 938 58.43 30.26 -20.33
C GLU A 938 58.73 28.76 -20.16
N TRP A 939 57.72 27.89 -20.18
CA TRP A 939 57.91 26.45 -19.97
C TRP A 939 58.56 25.74 -21.17
N ALA A 940 59.49 24.81 -20.89
CA ALA A 940 60.10 23.91 -21.86
C ALA A 940 60.14 22.46 -21.31
N PRO A 941 60.04 21.41 -22.15
CA PRO A 941 60.13 20.02 -21.70
C PRO A 941 61.47 19.72 -21.00
N ALA A 942 61.45 18.86 -19.97
CA ALA A 942 62.66 18.41 -19.32
C ALA A 942 63.63 17.66 -20.25
N GLU A 943 64.92 17.67 -19.90
CA GLU A 943 65.97 16.98 -20.65
C GLU A 943 65.67 15.47 -20.71
N GLY A 944 65.59 14.91 -21.93
CA GLY A 944 65.25 13.49 -22.14
C GLY A 944 63.75 13.19 -22.35
N ALA A 945 62.85 14.17 -22.16
CA ALA A 945 61.43 14.02 -22.50
C ALA A 945 61.23 13.77 -24.02
N GLY A 946 60.33 12.86 -24.37
CA GLY A 946 60.06 12.47 -25.76
C GLY A 946 61.10 11.50 -26.37
N GLN A 947 62.21 11.21 -25.69
CA GLN A 947 63.23 10.29 -26.20
C GLN A 947 62.80 8.81 -26.05
N PRO A 948 63.34 7.89 -26.90
CA PRO A 948 63.12 6.44 -26.78
C PRO A 948 63.57 5.89 -25.41
N VAL A 949 63.00 4.76 -24.98
CA VAL A 949 63.39 4.10 -23.73
C VAL A 949 64.73 3.38 -23.88
N ASP A 950 65.54 3.40 -22.81
CA ASP A 950 66.74 2.57 -22.73
C ASP A 950 66.36 1.10 -22.50
N GLU A 951 66.89 0.21 -23.31
CA GLU A 951 66.51 -1.20 -23.32
C GLU A 951 66.98 -1.93 -22.05
N GLN A 952 68.13 -1.54 -21.50
CA GLN A 952 68.66 -2.13 -20.26
C GLN A 952 67.77 -1.81 -19.06
N GLY A 953 67.33 -0.55 -18.93
CA GLY A 953 66.39 -0.14 -17.89
C GLY A 953 65.02 -0.83 -18.01
N LEU A 954 64.50 -0.95 -19.24
CA LEU A 954 63.21 -1.61 -19.51
C LEU A 954 63.23 -3.11 -19.15
N ASP A 955 64.29 -3.82 -19.50
CA ASP A 955 64.42 -5.25 -19.22
C ASP A 955 64.59 -5.51 -17.71
N ALA A 956 65.39 -4.68 -17.04
CA ALA A 956 65.61 -4.79 -15.59
C ALA A 956 64.31 -4.64 -14.79
N ILE A 957 63.49 -3.61 -15.07
CA ILE A 957 62.25 -3.39 -14.35
C ILE A 957 61.17 -4.43 -14.71
N THR A 958 61.12 -4.85 -15.97
CA THR A 958 60.16 -5.88 -16.43
C THR A 958 60.44 -7.20 -15.74
N LEU A 959 61.71 -7.61 -15.64
CA LEU A 959 62.11 -8.82 -14.92
C LEU A 959 61.73 -8.74 -13.45
N MET A 960 62.02 -7.62 -12.79
CA MET A 960 61.68 -7.40 -11.37
C MET A 960 60.16 -7.53 -11.11
N HIS A 961 59.31 -7.11 -12.04
CA HIS A 961 57.86 -7.29 -11.92
C HIS A 961 57.40 -8.72 -12.19
N LEU A 962 58.03 -9.42 -13.14
CA LEU A 962 57.74 -10.83 -13.45
C LEU A 962 58.15 -11.77 -12.32
N GLU A 963 59.29 -11.53 -11.64
CA GLU A 963 59.75 -12.32 -10.50
C GLU A 963 58.82 -12.24 -9.28
N LYS A 964 57.98 -11.20 -9.20
CA LYS A 964 56.93 -11.11 -8.17
C LYS A 964 55.73 -12.01 -8.47
N ALA A 965 55.53 -12.39 -9.71
CA ALA A 965 54.38 -13.18 -10.19
C ALA A 965 54.74 -14.63 -10.52
N PHE A 966 55.99 -14.89 -10.91
CA PHE A 966 56.48 -16.19 -11.37
C PHE A 966 57.81 -16.54 -10.72
N TYR A 967 58.19 -17.82 -10.74
CA TYR A 967 59.51 -18.24 -10.31
C TYR A 967 60.61 -17.66 -11.21
N ALA A 968 61.78 -17.34 -10.65
CA ALA A 968 62.87 -16.64 -11.36
C ALA A 968 63.23 -17.25 -12.73
N ALA A 969 63.29 -18.59 -12.83
CA ALA A 969 63.59 -19.27 -14.08
C ALA A 969 62.48 -19.09 -15.15
N GLU A 970 61.21 -19.04 -14.74
CA GLU A 970 60.10 -18.77 -15.65
C GLU A 970 60.05 -17.28 -16.03
N ALA A 971 60.35 -16.37 -15.08
CA ALA A 971 60.38 -14.93 -15.32
C ALA A 971 61.42 -14.53 -16.38
N GLU A 972 62.64 -15.10 -16.33
CA GLU A 972 63.66 -14.89 -17.37
C GLU A 972 63.24 -15.40 -18.74
N GLN A 973 62.49 -16.51 -18.80
CA GLN A 973 61.98 -17.07 -20.04
C GLN A 973 60.86 -16.18 -20.61
N PHE A 974 59.95 -15.69 -19.77
CA PHE A 974 58.84 -14.83 -20.17
C PHE A 974 59.31 -13.43 -20.58
N LEU A 975 60.39 -12.91 -19.98
CA LEU A 975 61.02 -11.67 -20.43
C LEU A 975 61.54 -11.78 -21.87
N LYS A 976 62.09 -12.94 -22.24
CA LYS A 976 62.69 -13.17 -23.57
C LYS A 976 61.66 -13.55 -24.63
N HIS A 977 60.72 -14.44 -24.29
CA HIS A 977 59.86 -15.13 -25.27
C HIS A 977 58.35 -14.97 -25.03
N GLY A 978 57.95 -14.34 -23.92
CA GLY A 978 56.55 -14.07 -23.62
C GLY A 978 55.86 -15.20 -22.90
N ILE A 979 54.56 -15.05 -22.67
CA ILE A 979 53.74 -16.04 -21.96
C ILE A 979 52.94 -16.84 -22.99
N PRO A 980 52.98 -18.18 -22.97
CA PRO A 980 52.21 -18.99 -23.92
C PRO A 980 50.70 -18.80 -23.73
N ALA A 981 49.95 -18.76 -24.84
CA ALA A 981 48.51 -18.56 -24.87
C ALA A 981 47.74 -19.59 -24.02
N ALA A 982 48.25 -20.82 -23.90
CA ALA A 982 47.69 -21.85 -23.02
C ALA A 982 47.57 -21.44 -21.54
N ARG A 983 48.37 -20.46 -21.08
CA ARG A 983 48.33 -19.95 -19.70
C ARG A 983 47.43 -18.72 -19.52
N LYS A 984 46.82 -18.19 -20.58
CA LYS A 984 46.04 -16.94 -20.56
C LYS A 984 44.96 -16.93 -19.48
N ASP A 985 44.23 -18.03 -19.30
CA ASP A 985 43.12 -18.12 -18.35
C ASP A 985 43.57 -18.14 -16.87
N THR A 986 44.86 -18.36 -16.61
CA THR A 986 45.45 -18.35 -15.26
C THR A 986 45.98 -16.98 -14.85
N LEU A 987 46.07 -16.03 -15.78
CA LEU A 987 46.60 -14.69 -15.55
C LEU A 987 45.51 -13.78 -14.99
N LYS A 988 45.81 -13.08 -13.89
CA LYS A 988 44.86 -12.19 -13.20
C LYS A 988 45.20 -10.69 -13.29
N GLY A 989 46.28 -10.33 -14.00
CA GLY A 989 46.86 -8.98 -13.95
C GLY A 989 47.41 -8.47 -15.28
N ALA A 990 48.41 -7.60 -15.23
CA ALA A 990 49.03 -7.00 -16.41
C ALA A 990 49.76 -8.02 -17.31
N GLU A 991 50.06 -9.21 -16.79
CA GLU A 991 50.78 -10.29 -17.47
C GLU A 991 50.09 -10.73 -18.78
N VAL A 992 48.80 -10.45 -18.93
CA VAL A 992 48.04 -10.73 -20.17
C VAL A 992 48.63 -9.97 -21.38
N GLU A 993 49.28 -8.83 -21.18
CA GLU A 993 49.93 -8.05 -22.25
C GLU A 993 51.16 -8.74 -22.85
N LEU A 994 51.73 -9.72 -22.14
CA LEU A 994 52.91 -10.47 -22.59
C LEU A 994 52.54 -11.81 -23.26
N VAL A 995 51.24 -12.06 -23.47
CA VAL A 995 50.78 -13.31 -24.10
C VAL A 995 51.13 -13.33 -25.58
N VAL A 996 51.78 -14.40 -26.02
CA VAL A 996 52.12 -14.68 -27.42
C VAL A 996 51.45 -15.98 -27.86
N SER A 997 51.36 -16.23 -29.17
CA SER A 997 50.84 -17.51 -29.66
C SER A 997 51.74 -18.67 -29.22
N ASP A 998 51.15 -19.86 -29.04
CA ASP A 998 51.91 -21.03 -28.62
C ASP A 998 52.98 -21.40 -29.67
N GLU A 999 52.73 -21.08 -30.95
CA GLU A 999 53.71 -21.23 -32.03
C GLU A 999 54.89 -20.26 -31.90
N ALA A 1000 54.64 -18.99 -31.59
CA ALA A 1000 55.69 -17.97 -31.43
C ALA A 1000 56.54 -18.24 -30.18
N PHE A 1001 55.90 -18.69 -29.09
CA PHE A 1001 56.59 -19.13 -27.88
C PHE A 1001 57.49 -20.36 -28.15
N ALA A 1002 56.97 -21.37 -28.87
CA ALA A 1002 57.73 -22.56 -29.23
C ALA A 1002 58.87 -22.27 -30.22
N ALA A 1003 58.70 -21.26 -31.09
CA ALA A 1003 59.73 -20.78 -32.02
C ALA A 1003 60.84 -19.95 -31.34
N GLY A 1004 60.66 -19.56 -30.07
CA GLY A 1004 61.63 -18.76 -29.33
C GLY A 1004 61.76 -17.34 -29.87
N GLU A 1005 60.69 -16.78 -30.42
CA GLU A 1005 60.68 -15.39 -30.91
C GLU A 1005 60.95 -14.42 -29.75
N ALA A 1006 61.69 -13.35 -30.01
CA ALA A 1006 62.02 -12.35 -29.00
C ALA A 1006 60.85 -11.38 -28.80
N LEU A 1007 60.58 -10.99 -27.54
CA LEU A 1007 59.55 -9.99 -27.27
C LEU A 1007 59.90 -8.63 -27.87
N SER A 1008 58.90 -7.98 -28.47
CA SER A 1008 59.05 -6.60 -28.93
C SER A 1008 59.18 -5.62 -27.76
N GLN A 1009 59.92 -4.53 -27.99
CA GLN A 1009 60.04 -3.43 -27.03
C GLN A 1009 58.66 -2.82 -26.69
N ASP A 1010 57.76 -2.74 -27.67
CA ASP A 1010 56.39 -2.23 -27.50
C ASP A 1010 55.56 -3.10 -26.54
N GLN A 1011 55.64 -4.43 -26.65
CA GLN A 1011 54.94 -5.33 -25.71
C GLN A 1011 55.47 -5.20 -24.28
N LYS A 1012 56.79 -5.04 -24.12
CA LYS A 1012 57.42 -4.80 -22.81
C LYS A 1012 56.93 -3.46 -22.21
N LEU A 1013 56.85 -2.41 -23.04
CA LEU A 1013 56.34 -1.10 -22.63
C LEU A 1013 54.84 -1.13 -22.30
N GLN A 1014 54.04 -1.87 -23.07
CA GLN A 1014 52.61 -2.06 -22.83
C GLN A 1014 52.36 -2.78 -21.50
N TYR A 1015 53.10 -3.85 -21.22
CA TYR A 1015 53.08 -4.54 -19.94
C TYR A 1015 53.49 -3.64 -18.78
N LEU A 1016 54.66 -2.98 -18.91
CA LEU A 1016 55.19 -2.10 -17.88
C LEU A 1016 54.22 -0.96 -17.59
N GLY A 1017 53.70 -0.30 -18.62
CA GLY A 1017 52.72 0.78 -18.47
C GLY A 1017 51.45 0.35 -17.74
N ARG A 1018 50.87 -0.79 -18.12
CA ARG A 1018 49.71 -1.36 -17.42
C ARG A 1018 50.04 -1.69 -15.96
N LYS A 1019 51.20 -2.28 -15.69
CA LYS A 1019 51.65 -2.63 -14.34
C LYS A 1019 51.87 -1.39 -13.47
N THR A 1020 52.51 -0.37 -14.02
CA THR A 1020 52.83 0.89 -13.34
C THR A 1020 51.57 1.72 -13.08
N ILE A 1021 50.63 1.81 -14.04
CA ILE A 1021 49.32 2.46 -13.83
C ILE A 1021 48.54 1.78 -12.71
N ALA A 1022 48.59 0.44 -12.63
CA ALA A 1022 47.97 -0.31 -11.55
C ALA A 1022 48.65 -0.04 -10.20
N LYS A 1023 49.99 -0.05 -10.17
CA LYS A 1023 50.84 0.19 -8.99
C LYS A 1023 50.57 1.54 -8.33
N TYR A 1024 50.48 2.61 -9.14
CA TYR A 1024 50.25 3.97 -8.65
C TYR A 1024 48.76 4.34 -8.57
N GLY A 1025 47.85 3.41 -8.91
CA GLY A 1025 46.41 3.62 -8.80
C GLY A 1025 45.89 4.76 -9.69
N CYS A 1026 46.50 5.03 -10.85
CA CYS A 1026 46.13 6.20 -11.66
C CYS A 1026 44.66 6.16 -12.11
N TYR A 1027 44.09 4.96 -12.28
CA TYR A 1027 42.68 4.72 -12.62
C TYR A 1027 41.70 5.09 -11.49
N ALA A 1028 42.17 5.26 -10.25
CA ALA A 1028 41.35 5.81 -9.16
C ALA A 1028 40.99 7.28 -9.44
N CYS A 1029 41.92 8.03 -10.07
CA CYS A 1029 41.78 9.44 -10.38
C CYS A 1029 41.45 9.74 -11.83
N HIS A 1030 41.66 8.82 -12.78
CA HIS A 1030 41.45 9.03 -14.21
C HIS A 1030 40.59 7.94 -14.84
N ASP A 1031 39.82 8.29 -15.87
CA ASP A 1031 39.19 7.29 -16.76
C ASP A 1031 40.25 6.79 -17.75
N VAL A 1032 40.79 5.58 -17.51
CA VAL A 1032 41.84 4.94 -18.31
C VAL A 1032 41.27 3.69 -19.02
N PRO A 1033 41.34 3.61 -20.36
CA PRO A 1033 40.95 2.39 -21.09
C PRO A 1033 41.70 1.15 -20.59
N GLY A 1034 40.99 0.04 -20.37
CA GLY A 1034 41.55 -1.22 -19.86
C GLY A 1034 41.53 -1.37 -18.34
N PHE A 1035 41.01 -0.35 -17.62
CA PHE A 1035 40.87 -0.30 -16.16
C PHE A 1035 39.43 -0.02 -15.70
N GLU A 1036 38.43 -0.19 -16.56
CA GLU A 1036 37.02 0.12 -16.28
C GLU A 1036 36.46 -0.65 -15.08
N ALA A 1037 36.92 -1.89 -14.87
CA ALA A 1037 36.51 -2.75 -13.77
C ALA A 1037 37.50 -2.74 -12.58
N ALA A 1038 38.57 -1.93 -12.65
CA ALA A 1038 39.60 -1.89 -11.61
C ALA A 1038 39.10 -1.14 -10.38
N LYS A 1039 39.22 -1.77 -9.21
CA LYS A 1039 38.84 -1.19 -7.92
C LYS A 1039 39.97 -0.26 -7.41
N PRO A 1040 39.66 0.97 -6.98
CA PRO A 1040 40.64 1.91 -6.44
C PRO A 1040 41.52 1.31 -5.34
#